data_AF-A0A191YWK1-F1
#
_entry.id   AF-A0A191YWK1-F1
#
_cell.length_a   1.000
_cell.length_b   1.000
_cell.length_c   1.000
_cell.angle_alpha   90.00
_cell.angle_beta   90.00
_cell.angle_gamma   90.00
#
_symmetry.space_group_name_H-M   'P 1'
#
loop_
_entity.id
_entity.type
_entity.pdbx_description
1 polymer ?
#
loop_
_entity_poly.entity_id
_entity_poly.type
_entity_poly.pdbx_seq_one_letter_code
_entity_poly.pdbx_strand_id
1 'polypeptide(L)'
;MNMLLARNQGGDDVAELRKQLARVLAEDEQGFPGLAGGSDFDALTESAVRHWQSGIGIVADGVVGPYCQSLLGLRKLKALAMALSVDTVKLLFPATKASNIQRYLPYVVAALAAADLTDRPMILAALGTIRAETEGFVPISEFPSKFNTRPGMPPFSAYDGRAGLGNTEPGDGANFRGRGFVQLTGRHNYHVYSENIDLDIEAQPDLANAPEVAATLLARFLADRASRIRTALASDNYRAARKEVNGGSHGLDRFSDVFRLAELIPQPTRARQVKGAAAKKAAAKPTPVARQLDASKDPVDLRDRTYMPPPSSLPDAFPSDDLIKEYLPRYTQSGLILDQGREGSCTGFGLACVVNYLRWRKNGNGKVPESVSPRMLFNYARRYDEFAGEDYEGSSCRGALKGWHHHGVCLESDWPYDDQDTLPPKFGYATRATNNTLGIYYRIDISSITDLQAAICQVGAIYVSAFTHDGWNHLAKPKGKVNRHGALPAIPFDGRPSQSGGHAFALVGFNATGFIVQNSWGVTWGGGGFALLTYADWLANGMDAWVAALGVPGVMLGQMAAGRSTANAAAAVDSSQWWDEPKAYEHSVIFGNNGRIDRHLTQDELNRSLLYQACGLPDQWFRSQPGKTKRLVVYAHGGLNDQAAAIERARAMGRFFLGNGCYPLFIVWKTGVLESITDIITDRFQREPARAGGLRENIQDGADTLLERGIGRPFARPIWSEMKENAEFSNLPTRGGDKLVTALQNLVRTWGDDLEIHLVGHSAGAIFLGHVIDLFASRGLETNVRSLHLYAPACTVQFANRHFAPHETLIQNLYLDILSDRNERDDSIGRYGKSLLYLVSNALEGDLRMPILGQANVLDPEYKGWDGSSSTGEALGKWRQTVQLAGLARRKQIDILDTATVFSYRSDTPDNRSNVTIKPTHGCFDNNVDVVSRTLKRITGTEPKQELKLPVDDLRGF
;
A
#
# COMPACT_ATOMS: atom_id res chain seq x y z
N MET A 1 24.21 16.20 -17.81
CA MET A 1 23.23 15.54 -16.95
C MET A 1 23.59 14.10 -16.67
N ASN A 2 24.06 13.84 -15.45
CA ASN A 2 24.27 12.51 -14.89
C ASN A 2 23.00 11.65 -14.97
N MET A 3 23.15 10.32 -15.07
CA MET A 3 22.00 9.41 -15.19
C MET A 3 21.23 9.28 -13.88
N LEU A 4 21.94 9.29 -12.75
CA LEU A 4 21.37 9.21 -11.42
C LEU A 4 21.83 10.42 -10.61
N LEU A 5 20.89 11.05 -9.91
CA LEU A 5 21.17 12.05 -8.89
C LEU A 5 20.73 11.50 -7.53
N ALA A 6 21.63 11.50 -6.55
CA ALA A 6 21.38 11.00 -5.20
C ALA A 6 22.25 11.72 -4.17
N ARG A 7 21.99 11.42 -2.89
CA ARG A 7 22.67 12.05 -1.75
C ARG A 7 24.21 12.01 -1.86
N ASN A 8 24.86 13.07 -1.41
CA ASN A 8 26.32 13.28 -1.40
C ASN A 8 26.94 13.59 -2.78
N GLN A 9 26.13 13.72 -3.83
CA GLN A 9 26.56 14.31 -5.09
C GLN A 9 26.33 15.83 -5.08
N GLY A 10 27.01 16.53 -5.98
CA GLY A 10 26.81 17.97 -6.17
C GLY A 10 27.13 18.43 -7.60
N GLY A 11 26.84 19.69 -7.88
CA GLY A 11 27.10 20.35 -9.17
C GLY A 11 25.86 20.94 -9.83
N ASP A 12 26.01 21.37 -11.08
CA ASP A 12 24.98 22.12 -11.81
C ASP A 12 23.68 21.32 -12.03
N ASP A 13 23.79 20.01 -12.27
CA ASP A 13 22.63 19.13 -12.44
C ASP A 13 21.76 19.09 -11.16
N VAL A 14 22.41 19.09 -9.98
CA VAL A 14 21.72 19.11 -8.68
C VAL A 14 21.14 20.48 -8.39
N ALA A 15 21.86 21.56 -8.71
CA ALA A 15 21.34 22.92 -8.58
C ALA A 15 20.06 23.12 -9.42
N GLU A 16 20.01 22.56 -10.63
CA GLU A 16 18.81 22.62 -11.47
C GLU A 16 17.68 21.73 -10.94
N LEU A 17 17.99 20.51 -10.47
CA LEU A 17 17.04 19.65 -9.77
C LEU A 17 16.36 20.39 -8.60
N ARG A 18 17.15 21.04 -7.76
CA ARG A 18 16.68 21.79 -6.59
C ARG A 18 15.72 22.93 -6.95
N LYS A 19 16.01 23.68 -8.02
CA LYS A 19 15.11 24.71 -8.54
C LYS A 19 13.79 24.13 -9.05
N GLN A 20 13.83 23.04 -9.81
CA GLN A 20 12.61 22.40 -10.31
C GLN A 20 11.78 21.81 -9.16
N LEU A 21 12.42 21.19 -8.16
CA LEU A 21 11.75 20.68 -6.96
C LEU A 21 11.07 21.81 -6.19
N ALA A 22 11.76 22.92 -5.94
CA ALA A 22 11.17 24.08 -5.26
C ALA A 22 9.96 24.64 -6.03
N ARG A 23 9.98 24.59 -7.37
CA ARG A 23 8.86 25.01 -8.21
C ARG A 23 7.66 24.07 -8.10
N VAL A 24 7.86 22.75 -8.16
CA VAL A 24 6.75 21.78 -8.09
C VAL A 24 6.20 21.61 -6.67
N LEU A 25 7.01 21.89 -5.65
CA LEU A 25 6.64 21.88 -4.23
C LEU A 25 6.28 23.27 -3.69
N ALA A 26 6.03 24.26 -4.55
CA ALA A 26 5.80 25.65 -4.12
C ALA A 26 4.62 25.80 -3.13
N GLU A 27 3.59 24.96 -3.24
CA GLU A 27 2.47 24.94 -2.29
C GLU A 27 2.88 24.42 -0.88
N ASP A 28 4.00 23.69 -0.79
CA ASP A 28 4.55 23.09 0.43
C ASP A 28 5.88 23.73 0.88
N GLU A 29 6.20 24.94 0.40
CA GLU A 29 7.51 25.60 0.59
C GLU A 29 7.93 25.69 2.07
N GLN A 30 6.98 25.83 2.99
CA GLN A 30 7.23 25.88 4.44
C GLN A 30 7.97 24.63 4.97
N GLY A 31 7.83 23.48 4.31
CA GLY A 31 8.51 22.23 4.68
C GLY A 31 9.96 22.15 4.22
N PHE A 32 10.35 22.92 3.20
CA PHE A 32 11.66 22.82 2.55
C PHE A 32 12.35 24.19 2.37
N PRO A 33 12.61 24.92 3.48
CA PRO A 33 13.19 26.25 3.41
C PRO A 33 14.59 26.22 2.76
N GLY A 34 14.81 27.09 1.78
CA GLY A 34 16.11 27.20 1.09
C GLY A 34 16.37 26.11 0.03
N LEU A 35 15.38 25.27 -0.29
CA LEU A 35 15.53 24.20 -1.29
C LEU A 35 16.02 24.73 -2.65
N ALA A 36 15.52 25.89 -3.10
CA ALA A 36 15.89 26.46 -4.41
C ALA A 36 17.36 26.90 -4.53
N GLY A 37 18.09 27.05 -3.42
CA GLY A 37 19.49 27.48 -3.41
C GLY A 37 20.46 26.32 -3.19
N GLY A 38 21.72 26.49 -3.61
CA GLY A 38 22.78 25.48 -3.43
C GLY A 38 22.93 24.50 -4.61
N SER A 39 23.98 23.69 -4.56
CA SER A 39 24.34 22.71 -5.60
C SER A 39 24.55 21.30 -5.06
N ASP A 40 24.24 21.06 -3.78
CA ASP A 40 24.53 19.79 -3.12
C ASP A 40 23.24 18.99 -2.91
N PHE A 41 23.32 17.69 -3.15
CA PHE A 41 22.23 16.76 -2.90
C PHE A 41 22.32 16.34 -1.43
N ASP A 42 21.93 17.28 -0.58
CA ASP A 42 21.90 17.14 0.88
C ASP A 42 20.64 16.38 1.36
N ALA A 43 20.54 16.19 2.67
CA ALA A 43 19.37 15.56 3.30
C ALA A 43 18.06 16.32 3.04
N LEU A 44 18.12 17.65 2.86
CA LEU A 44 16.96 18.47 2.52
C LEU A 44 16.45 18.11 1.11
N THR A 45 17.36 18.03 0.14
CA THR A 45 17.06 17.66 -1.25
C THR A 45 16.52 16.24 -1.34
N GLU A 46 17.15 15.28 -0.66
CA GLU A 46 16.70 13.89 -0.61
C GLU A 46 15.28 13.76 -0.07
N SER A 47 14.97 14.47 1.02
CA SER A 47 13.62 14.53 1.57
C SER A 47 12.62 15.18 0.62
N ALA A 48 12.99 16.30 -0.04
CA ALA A 48 12.13 16.97 -1.01
C ALA A 48 11.82 16.05 -2.20
N VAL A 49 12.81 15.30 -2.68
CA VAL A 49 12.62 14.29 -3.73
C VAL A 49 11.64 13.21 -3.27
N ARG A 50 11.81 12.64 -2.08
CA ARG A 50 10.90 11.60 -1.56
C ARG A 50 9.47 12.11 -1.41
N HIS A 51 9.32 13.34 -0.91
CA HIS A 51 8.02 14.00 -0.77
C HIS A 51 7.34 14.15 -2.13
N TRP A 52 8.07 14.70 -3.11
CA TRP A 52 7.59 14.84 -4.47
C TRP A 52 7.22 13.49 -5.11
N GLN A 53 8.13 12.51 -5.08
CA GLN A 53 7.93 11.17 -5.62
C GLN A 53 6.68 10.51 -5.02
N SER A 54 6.50 10.61 -3.70
CA SER A 54 5.30 10.09 -3.03
C SER A 54 4.05 10.82 -3.50
N GLY A 55 4.06 12.16 -3.55
CA GLY A 55 2.88 12.95 -3.91
C GLY A 55 2.46 12.87 -5.39
N ILE A 56 3.28 12.24 -6.24
CA ILE A 56 2.91 11.86 -7.63
C ILE A 56 2.68 10.35 -7.78
N GLY A 57 2.75 9.59 -6.69
CA GLY A 57 2.49 8.16 -6.75
C GLY A 57 3.60 7.30 -7.33
N ILE A 58 4.86 7.70 -7.25
CA ILE A 58 5.95 6.82 -7.68
C ILE A 58 6.75 6.33 -6.47
N VAL A 59 7.71 5.43 -6.68
CA VAL A 59 8.52 4.90 -5.58
C VAL A 59 9.35 6.02 -4.97
N ALA A 60 9.06 6.35 -3.71
CA ALA A 60 9.67 7.46 -2.98
C ALA A 60 11.02 7.09 -2.32
N ASP A 61 11.99 6.64 -3.11
CA ASP A 61 13.30 6.20 -2.63
C ASP A 61 14.31 7.33 -2.40
N GLY A 62 14.06 8.53 -2.94
CA GLY A 62 14.96 9.68 -2.86
C GLY A 62 16.04 9.70 -3.94
N VAL A 63 15.98 8.79 -4.92
CA VAL A 63 16.91 8.74 -6.06
C VAL A 63 16.23 9.32 -7.30
N VAL A 64 16.90 10.25 -7.97
CA VAL A 64 16.39 10.90 -9.18
C VAL A 64 17.12 10.36 -10.41
N GLY A 65 16.53 9.37 -11.07
CA GLY A 65 17.05 8.81 -12.31
C GLY A 65 16.37 9.36 -13.57
N PRO A 66 16.59 8.74 -14.75
CA PRO A 66 16.10 9.27 -16.02
C PRO A 66 14.58 9.47 -16.07
N TYR A 67 13.80 8.63 -15.38
CA TYR A 67 12.35 8.78 -15.34
C TYR A 67 11.96 10.02 -14.53
N CYS A 68 12.45 10.15 -13.29
CA CYS A 68 12.21 11.34 -12.46
C CYS A 68 12.72 12.63 -13.12
N GLN A 69 13.90 12.59 -13.74
CA GLN A 69 14.45 13.72 -14.50
C GLN A 69 13.52 14.14 -15.64
N SER A 70 12.87 13.18 -16.31
CA SER A 70 11.91 13.51 -17.37
C SER A 70 10.64 14.16 -16.85
N LEU A 71 10.11 13.68 -15.72
CA LEU A 71 8.92 14.24 -15.08
C LEU A 71 9.15 15.65 -14.54
N LEU A 72 10.37 15.95 -14.07
CA LEU A 72 10.78 17.29 -13.62
C LEU A 72 11.21 18.20 -14.78
N GLY A 73 11.13 17.73 -16.04
CA GLY A 73 11.54 18.49 -17.22
C GLY A 73 13.05 18.71 -17.37
N LEU A 74 13.87 18.02 -16.56
CA LEU A 74 15.33 18.10 -16.58
C LEU A 74 15.94 17.31 -17.76
N ARG A 75 15.25 16.26 -18.22
CA ARG A 75 15.70 15.40 -19.32
C ARG A 75 14.58 15.17 -20.34
N LYS A 76 14.89 15.38 -21.62
CA LYS A 76 14.02 14.94 -22.72
C LYS A 76 14.40 13.53 -23.17
N LEU A 77 13.46 12.59 -23.10
CA LEU A 77 13.68 11.19 -23.51
C LEU A 77 13.55 11.03 -25.03
N LYS A 78 14.39 10.19 -25.63
CA LYS A 78 14.26 9.78 -27.03
C LYS A 78 13.10 8.79 -27.19
N ALA A 79 12.37 8.89 -28.29
CA ALA A 79 11.33 7.93 -28.61
C ALA A 79 11.95 6.55 -28.92
N LEU A 80 11.35 5.49 -28.39
CA LEU A 80 11.73 4.12 -28.69
C LEU A 80 11.20 3.72 -30.08
N ALA A 81 11.93 2.84 -30.79
CA ALA A 81 11.49 2.30 -32.08
C ALA A 81 10.24 1.41 -31.98
N MET A 82 9.90 0.98 -30.76
CA MET A 82 8.72 0.19 -30.42
C MET A 82 8.02 0.89 -29.26
N ALA A 83 6.73 1.19 -29.43
CA ALA A 83 5.90 1.71 -28.34
C ALA A 83 5.73 0.61 -27.28
N LEU A 84 5.97 0.95 -26.02
CA LEU A 84 5.84 0.05 -24.88
C LEU A 84 4.73 0.57 -23.98
N SER A 85 3.60 -0.14 -23.97
CA SER A 85 2.50 0.06 -23.03
C SER A 85 2.36 -1.15 -22.11
N VAL A 86 1.55 -1.02 -21.05
CA VAL A 86 1.22 -2.15 -20.17
C VAL A 86 0.65 -3.32 -20.99
N ASP A 87 -0.30 -3.06 -21.89
CA ASP A 87 -0.91 -4.10 -22.73
C ASP A 87 0.09 -4.77 -23.66
N THR A 88 0.96 -3.97 -24.28
CA THR A 88 2.00 -4.49 -25.17
C THR A 88 2.98 -5.38 -24.42
N VAL A 89 3.36 -5.00 -23.19
CA VAL A 89 4.30 -5.77 -22.37
C VAL A 89 3.62 -6.99 -21.74
N LYS A 90 2.32 -6.94 -21.39
CA LYS A 90 1.56 -8.12 -20.93
C LYS A 90 1.60 -9.26 -21.95
N LEU A 91 1.54 -8.94 -23.25
CA LEU A 91 1.68 -9.95 -24.31
C LEU A 91 3.06 -10.63 -24.31
N LEU A 92 4.10 -9.92 -23.88
CA LEU A 92 5.47 -10.43 -23.77
C LEU A 92 5.73 -11.16 -22.44
N PHE A 93 4.91 -10.89 -21.42
CA PHE A 93 4.99 -11.39 -20.06
C PHE A 93 3.63 -11.98 -19.60
N PRO A 94 3.18 -13.09 -20.21
CA PRO A 94 1.82 -13.60 -20.00
C PRO A 94 1.56 -14.09 -18.57
N ALA A 95 2.60 -14.42 -17.80
CA ALA A 95 2.49 -14.87 -16.42
C ALA A 95 2.69 -13.73 -15.39
N THR A 96 2.80 -12.49 -15.84
CA THR A 96 3.18 -11.36 -15.01
C THR A 96 2.01 -10.44 -14.71
N LYS A 97 1.87 -10.06 -13.44
CA LYS A 97 0.85 -9.14 -12.98
C LYS A 97 0.96 -7.79 -13.68
N ALA A 98 -0.16 -7.30 -14.23
CA ALA A 98 -0.22 -6.00 -14.91
C ALA A 98 0.24 -4.83 -14.02
N SER A 99 -0.08 -4.89 -12.72
CA SER A 99 0.32 -3.87 -11.74
C SER A 99 1.85 -3.75 -11.58
N ASN A 100 2.60 -4.85 -11.69
CA ASN A 100 4.06 -4.79 -11.66
C ASN A 100 4.60 -4.10 -12.92
N ILE A 101 4.08 -4.46 -14.09
CA ILE A 101 4.46 -3.85 -15.37
C ILE A 101 4.16 -2.34 -15.32
N GLN A 102 2.95 -1.95 -14.94
CA GLN A 102 2.56 -0.54 -14.81
C GLN A 102 3.48 0.23 -13.87
N ARG A 103 3.88 -0.38 -12.74
CA ARG A 103 4.75 0.25 -11.75
C ARG A 103 6.19 0.43 -12.23
N TYR A 104 6.76 -0.54 -12.94
CA TYR A 104 8.19 -0.59 -13.19
C TYR A 104 8.59 -0.28 -14.65
N LEU A 105 7.68 -0.45 -15.61
CA LEU A 105 7.95 -0.19 -17.03
C LEU A 105 8.43 1.25 -17.31
N PRO A 106 7.88 2.32 -16.68
CA PRO A 106 8.32 3.68 -16.97
C PRO A 106 9.80 3.91 -16.67
N TYR A 107 10.31 3.32 -15.59
CA TYR A 107 11.73 3.38 -15.22
C TYR A 107 12.62 2.68 -16.27
N VAL A 108 12.21 1.49 -16.73
CA VAL A 108 12.94 0.73 -17.76
C VAL A 108 12.96 1.50 -19.09
N VAL A 109 11.81 2.04 -19.52
CA VAL A 109 11.71 2.82 -20.76
C VAL A 109 12.61 4.05 -20.71
N ALA A 110 12.58 4.81 -19.61
CA ALA A 110 13.40 6.01 -19.45
C ALA A 110 14.89 5.69 -19.42
N ALA A 111 15.31 4.61 -18.73
CA ALA A 111 16.70 4.19 -18.68
C ALA A 111 17.23 3.73 -20.05
N LEU A 112 16.45 2.94 -20.81
CA LEU A 112 16.82 2.53 -22.17
C LEU A 112 16.96 3.73 -23.11
N ALA A 113 16.01 4.68 -23.04
CA ALA A 113 16.06 5.91 -23.82
C ALA A 113 17.30 6.76 -23.47
N ALA A 114 17.64 6.87 -22.18
CA ALA A 114 18.81 7.61 -21.71
C ALA A 114 20.14 6.95 -22.10
N ALA A 115 20.18 5.62 -22.19
CA ALA A 115 21.35 4.85 -22.62
C ALA A 115 21.45 4.65 -24.15
N ASP A 116 20.58 5.28 -24.93
CA ASP A 116 20.49 5.16 -26.39
C ASP A 116 20.23 3.73 -26.91
N LEU A 117 19.56 2.91 -26.10
CA LEU A 117 19.09 1.56 -26.45
C LEU A 117 17.66 1.59 -26.99
N THR A 118 17.43 2.44 -27.99
CA THR A 118 16.10 2.74 -28.53
C THR A 118 15.69 1.83 -29.70
N ASP A 119 16.60 1.00 -30.21
CA ASP A 119 16.33 0.08 -31.30
C ASP A 119 15.63 -1.20 -30.84
N ARG A 120 14.78 -1.77 -31.70
CA ARG A 120 13.95 -2.95 -31.41
C ARG A 120 14.77 -4.14 -30.86
N PRO A 121 15.93 -4.54 -31.44
CA PRO A 121 16.73 -5.64 -30.88
C PRO A 121 17.13 -5.41 -29.42
N MET A 122 17.60 -4.21 -29.07
CA MET A 122 18.02 -3.91 -27.70
C MET A 122 16.85 -3.77 -26.74
N ILE A 123 15.71 -3.24 -27.19
CA ILE A 123 14.47 -3.23 -26.39
C ILE A 123 14.04 -4.65 -26.05
N LEU A 124 13.98 -5.55 -27.03
CA LEU A 124 13.61 -6.95 -26.80
C LEU A 124 14.66 -7.71 -25.98
N ALA A 125 15.95 -7.39 -26.13
CA ALA A 125 17.00 -7.96 -25.29
C ALA A 125 16.85 -7.52 -23.82
N ALA A 126 16.45 -6.27 -23.56
CA ALA A 126 16.19 -5.78 -22.21
C ALA A 126 14.96 -6.48 -21.58
N LEU A 127 13.84 -6.55 -22.31
CA LEU A 127 12.64 -7.24 -21.85
C LEU A 127 12.88 -8.75 -21.67
N GLY A 128 13.60 -9.38 -22.61
CA GLY A 128 14.02 -10.78 -22.51
C GLY A 128 14.92 -11.04 -21.31
N THR A 129 15.81 -10.10 -20.98
CA THR A 129 16.65 -10.18 -19.78
C THR A 129 15.80 -10.11 -18.51
N ILE A 130 14.91 -9.12 -18.41
CA ILE A 130 14.00 -9.00 -17.26
C ILE A 130 13.17 -10.28 -17.09
N ARG A 131 12.64 -10.82 -18.20
CA ARG A 131 11.84 -12.04 -18.16
C ARG A 131 12.64 -13.25 -17.69
N ALA A 132 13.86 -13.42 -18.21
CA ALA A 132 14.73 -14.52 -17.81
C ALA A 132 15.16 -14.45 -16.33
N GLU A 133 15.44 -13.25 -15.82
CA GLU A 133 15.98 -13.06 -14.46
C GLU A 133 14.88 -12.99 -13.39
N THR A 134 13.78 -12.27 -13.64
CA THR A 134 12.77 -11.99 -12.61
C THR A 134 11.36 -12.45 -12.95
N GLU A 135 11.01 -12.61 -14.25
CA GLU A 135 9.68 -12.88 -14.85
C GLU A 135 8.59 -11.92 -14.38
N GLY A 136 8.38 -11.77 -13.07
CA GLY A 136 7.43 -10.88 -12.42
C GLY A 136 7.63 -9.38 -12.66
N PHE A 137 8.66 -8.97 -13.42
CA PHE A 137 8.94 -7.57 -13.79
C PHE A 137 9.16 -6.65 -12.57
N VAL A 138 9.79 -7.21 -11.53
CA VAL A 138 10.17 -6.49 -10.30
C VAL A 138 11.68 -6.61 -10.13
N PRO A 139 12.38 -5.54 -9.71
CA PRO A 139 13.76 -5.68 -9.27
C PRO A 139 13.81 -6.47 -7.96
N ILE A 140 14.52 -7.60 -7.95
CA ILE A 140 14.54 -8.52 -6.81
C ILE A 140 15.95 -8.76 -6.31
N SER A 141 16.07 -9.03 -5.01
CA SER A 141 17.24 -9.71 -4.47
C SER A 141 17.14 -11.20 -4.76
N GLU A 142 18.26 -11.84 -5.05
CA GLU A 142 18.38 -13.29 -5.05
C GLU A 142 17.90 -13.84 -3.70
N PHE A 143 17.18 -14.96 -3.73
CA PHE A 143 16.73 -15.65 -2.52
C PHE A 143 17.76 -16.67 -2.03
N PRO A 144 17.85 -16.94 -0.72
CA PRO A 144 18.65 -18.05 -0.21
C PRO A 144 18.22 -19.38 -0.86
N SER A 145 19.20 -20.16 -1.31
CA SER A 145 19.01 -21.45 -1.97
C SER A 145 20.17 -22.38 -1.63
N LYS A 146 20.01 -23.68 -1.89
CA LYS A 146 21.09 -24.67 -1.75
C LYS A 146 22.33 -24.37 -2.61
N PHE A 147 22.20 -23.52 -3.63
CA PHE A 147 23.29 -23.18 -4.55
C PHE A 147 24.11 -21.99 -4.09
N ASN A 148 23.50 -21.07 -3.33
CA ASN A 148 24.14 -19.87 -2.80
C ASN A 148 24.40 -19.96 -1.28
N THR A 149 23.77 -20.90 -0.58
CA THR A 149 23.87 -21.05 0.88
C THR A 149 24.38 -22.46 1.20
N ARG A 150 25.50 -22.55 1.93
CA ARG A 150 26.04 -23.84 2.37
C ARG A 150 25.16 -24.43 3.49
N PRO A 151 24.94 -25.75 3.54
CA PRO A 151 24.15 -26.36 4.62
C PRO A 151 24.68 -26.00 6.01
N GLY A 152 23.80 -25.56 6.91
CA GLY A 152 24.16 -25.18 8.28
C GLY A 152 24.89 -23.84 8.43
N MET A 153 25.06 -23.07 7.35
CA MET A 153 25.78 -21.79 7.33
C MET A 153 24.82 -20.62 7.08
N PRO A 154 25.22 -19.36 7.36
CA PRO A 154 24.42 -18.18 7.07
C PRO A 154 24.02 -18.07 5.58
N PRO A 155 22.89 -17.39 5.27
CA PRO A 155 22.46 -17.15 3.89
C PRO A 155 23.58 -16.57 3.01
N PHE A 156 23.68 -17.05 1.77
CA PHE A 156 24.69 -16.63 0.77
C PHE A 156 26.15 -16.99 1.12
N SER A 157 26.40 -17.76 2.17
CA SER A 157 27.75 -18.23 2.58
C SER A 157 28.52 -19.00 1.50
N ALA A 158 27.87 -19.49 0.44
CA ALA A 158 28.60 -20.11 -0.66
C ALA A 158 29.36 -19.09 -1.51
N TYR A 159 29.00 -17.81 -1.44
CA TYR A 159 29.67 -16.69 -2.13
C TYR A 159 30.82 -16.08 -1.34
N ASP A 160 30.89 -16.29 -0.03
CA ASP A 160 31.99 -15.81 0.80
C ASP A 160 33.33 -16.41 0.35
N GLY A 161 34.38 -15.58 0.30
CA GLY A 161 35.73 -15.97 -0.10
C GLY A 161 35.89 -16.32 -1.58
N ARG A 162 34.90 -16.06 -2.44
CA ARG A 162 35.02 -16.28 -3.89
C ARG A 162 35.78 -15.13 -4.55
N ALA A 163 37.08 -15.34 -4.81
CA ALA A 163 37.94 -14.38 -5.50
C ALA A 163 37.38 -13.90 -6.86
N GLY A 164 36.72 -14.79 -7.63
CA GLY A 164 36.10 -14.42 -8.91
C GLY A 164 34.88 -13.48 -8.80
N LEU A 165 34.32 -13.30 -7.60
CA LEU A 165 33.28 -12.32 -7.29
C LEU A 165 33.83 -11.08 -6.57
N GLY A 166 35.13 -11.06 -6.26
CA GLY A 166 35.74 -10.04 -5.41
C GLY A 166 35.34 -10.11 -3.94
N ASN A 167 34.65 -11.18 -3.51
CA ASN A 167 34.21 -11.33 -2.12
C ASN A 167 35.39 -11.81 -1.26
N THR A 168 36.00 -10.91 -0.50
CA THR A 168 37.18 -11.20 0.32
C THR A 168 36.88 -11.27 1.82
N GLU A 169 35.81 -10.63 2.26
CA GLU A 169 35.44 -10.57 3.68
C GLU A 169 34.29 -11.54 4.04
N PRO A 170 34.25 -12.07 5.26
CA PRO A 170 33.08 -12.78 5.76
C PRO A 170 31.82 -11.91 5.69
N GLY A 171 30.72 -12.44 5.13
CA GLY A 171 29.47 -11.70 4.95
C GLY A 171 29.35 -10.97 3.60
N ASP A 172 30.42 -10.89 2.81
CA ASP A 172 30.37 -10.32 1.44
C ASP A 172 29.35 -11.04 0.55
N GLY A 173 29.18 -12.35 0.71
CA GLY A 173 28.19 -13.12 -0.01
C GLY A 173 26.78 -12.61 0.21
N ALA A 174 26.43 -12.28 1.45
CA ALA A 174 25.13 -11.72 1.78
C ALA A 174 25.02 -10.25 1.34
N ASN A 175 26.07 -9.45 1.56
CA ASN A 175 26.08 -8.03 1.22
C ASN A 175 25.96 -7.81 -0.29
N PHE A 176 26.69 -8.57 -1.11
CA PHE A 176 26.77 -8.47 -2.56
C PHE A 176 26.08 -9.62 -3.29
N ARG A 177 24.98 -10.14 -2.73
CA ARG A 177 24.06 -11.06 -3.42
C ARG A 177 23.45 -10.42 -4.67
N GLY A 178 22.95 -11.25 -5.59
CA GLY A 178 22.28 -10.79 -6.80
C GLY A 178 21.15 -9.79 -6.52
N ARG A 179 21.11 -8.65 -7.23
CA ARG A 179 20.03 -7.65 -7.14
C ARG A 179 19.70 -7.01 -8.48
N GLY A 180 18.50 -6.45 -8.60
CA GLY A 180 18.04 -5.65 -9.75
C GLY A 180 17.33 -6.44 -10.85
N PHE A 181 17.06 -5.78 -11.98
CA PHE A 181 16.49 -6.40 -13.18
C PHE A 181 17.48 -7.29 -13.93
N VAL A 182 18.77 -6.92 -13.87
CA VAL A 182 19.91 -7.75 -14.25
C VAL A 182 20.62 -8.09 -12.94
N GLN A 183 20.73 -9.39 -12.62
CA GLN A 183 21.23 -9.82 -11.31
C GLN A 183 22.72 -9.49 -11.13
N LEU A 184 23.00 -8.35 -10.49
CA LEU A 184 24.35 -7.89 -10.17
C LEU A 184 24.85 -8.63 -8.92
N THR A 185 25.87 -9.49 -9.06
CA THR A 185 26.34 -10.37 -7.97
C THR A 185 27.84 -10.25 -7.76
N GLY A 186 28.28 -10.13 -6.51
CA GLY A 186 29.69 -10.07 -6.11
C GLY A 186 30.23 -8.65 -5.98
N ARG A 187 31.06 -8.40 -4.95
CA ARG A 187 31.66 -7.10 -4.63
C ARG A 187 32.32 -6.43 -5.85
N HIS A 188 33.04 -7.21 -6.65
CA HIS A 188 33.70 -6.68 -7.86
C HIS A 188 32.71 -6.03 -8.83
N ASN A 189 31.55 -6.64 -9.05
CA ASN A 189 30.54 -6.11 -9.96
C ASN A 189 29.86 -4.87 -9.37
N TYR A 190 29.63 -4.84 -8.06
CA TYR A 190 29.13 -3.66 -7.36
C TYR A 190 30.11 -2.48 -7.46
N HIS A 191 31.40 -2.73 -7.30
CA HIS A 191 32.46 -1.74 -7.48
C HIS A 191 32.45 -1.14 -8.90
N VAL A 192 32.55 -2.01 -9.92
CA VAL A 192 32.60 -1.61 -11.34
C VAL A 192 31.37 -0.80 -11.75
N TYR A 193 30.17 -1.26 -11.35
CA TYR A 193 28.95 -0.55 -11.73
C TYR A 193 28.68 0.68 -10.87
N SER A 194 29.27 0.81 -9.67
CA SER A 194 29.21 2.05 -8.90
C SER A 194 29.86 3.20 -9.66
N GLU A 195 31.05 2.97 -10.22
CA GLU A 195 31.75 3.95 -11.05
C GLU A 195 30.99 4.26 -12.36
N ASN A 196 30.43 3.23 -13.01
CA ASN A 196 29.77 3.38 -14.32
C ASN A 196 28.47 4.22 -14.23
N ILE A 197 27.73 4.10 -13.11
CA ILE A 197 26.48 4.83 -12.90
C ILE A 197 26.65 6.08 -12.02
N ASP A 198 27.88 6.35 -11.57
CA ASP A 198 28.23 7.46 -10.67
C ASP A 198 27.44 7.43 -9.34
N LEU A 199 27.19 6.24 -8.79
CA LEU A 199 26.48 6.05 -7.52
C LEU A 199 27.14 4.92 -6.73
N ASP A 200 27.55 5.20 -5.50
CA ASP A 200 28.21 4.22 -4.63
C ASP A 200 27.23 3.16 -4.09
N ILE A 201 26.92 2.20 -4.94
CA ILE A 201 26.13 1.01 -4.60
C ILE A 201 26.99 -0.06 -3.92
N GLU A 202 28.31 0.07 -3.89
CA GLU A 202 29.16 -0.84 -3.11
C GLU A 202 28.99 -0.58 -1.61
N ALA A 203 29.01 0.67 -1.17
CA ALA A 203 28.71 1.03 0.21
C ALA A 203 27.22 0.82 0.56
N GLN A 204 26.33 0.85 -0.43
CA GLN A 204 24.87 0.74 -0.26
C GLN A 204 24.25 -0.26 -1.25
N PRO A 205 24.52 -1.57 -1.11
CA PRO A 205 24.17 -2.57 -2.13
C PRO A 205 22.67 -2.73 -2.35
N ASP A 206 21.82 -2.37 -1.38
CA ASP A 206 20.36 -2.44 -1.54
C ASP A 206 19.80 -1.39 -2.52
N LEU A 207 20.53 -0.31 -2.80
CA LEU A 207 20.17 0.65 -3.85
C LEU A 207 20.05 0.00 -5.22
N ALA A 208 20.72 -1.14 -5.47
CA ALA A 208 20.60 -1.87 -6.73
C ALA A 208 19.16 -2.40 -7.01
N ASN A 209 18.27 -2.41 -6.01
CA ASN A 209 16.84 -2.71 -6.19
C ASN A 209 15.94 -1.47 -6.28
N ALA A 210 16.47 -0.26 -6.04
CA ALA A 210 15.72 0.97 -6.26
C ALA A 210 15.35 1.08 -7.76
N PRO A 211 14.11 1.44 -8.15
CA PRO A 211 13.65 1.28 -9.53
C PRO A 211 14.50 2.02 -10.56
N GLU A 212 14.87 3.27 -10.27
CA GLU A 212 15.73 4.09 -11.14
C GLU A 212 17.13 3.48 -11.29
N VAL A 213 17.70 3.01 -10.18
CA VAL A 213 19.04 2.41 -10.14
C VAL A 213 19.03 1.05 -10.87
N ALA A 214 18.06 0.19 -10.58
CA ALA A 214 17.92 -1.12 -11.20
C ALA A 214 17.71 -1.02 -12.71
N ALA A 215 16.89 -0.07 -13.16
CA ALA A 215 16.66 0.18 -14.59
C ALA A 215 17.92 0.76 -15.26
N THR A 216 18.62 1.68 -14.58
CA THR A 216 19.90 2.24 -15.05
C THR A 216 20.99 1.18 -15.15
N LEU A 217 21.11 0.30 -14.16
CA LEU A 217 22.02 -0.85 -14.16
C LEU A 217 21.74 -1.77 -15.35
N LEU A 218 20.47 -2.14 -15.59
CA LEU A 218 20.07 -2.93 -16.75
C LEU A 218 20.51 -2.25 -18.06
N ALA A 219 20.19 -0.97 -18.23
CA ALA A 219 20.47 -0.23 -19.45
C ALA A 219 21.98 -0.09 -19.70
N ARG A 220 22.77 0.25 -18.67
CA ARG A 220 24.24 0.36 -18.78
C ARG A 220 24.89 -0.99 -19.04
N PHE A 221 24.49 -2.01 -18.31
CA PHE A 221 25.00 -3.36 -18.50
C PHE A 221 24.81 -3.86 -19.93
N LEU A 222 23.64 -3.60 -20.53
CA LEU A 222 23.36 -3.94 -21.92
C LEU A 222 24.11 -3.04 -22.91
N ALA A 223 24.27 -1.74 -22.60
CA ALA A 223 25.01 -0.80 -23.43
C ALA A 223 26.48 -1.22 -23.60
N ASP A 224 27.14 -1.67 -22.52
CA ASP A 224 28.52 -2.18 -22.54
C ASP A 224 28.72 -3.36 -23.51
N ARG A 225 27.62 -4.08 -23.81
CA ARG A 225 27.61 -5.31 -24.62
C ARG A 225 26.82 -5.15 -25.92
N ALA A 226 26.31 -3.96 -26.21
CA ALA A 226 25.29 -3.78 -27.22
C ALA A 226 25.75 -4.19 -28.63
N SER A 227 27.01 -3.93 -28.99
CA SER A 227 27.56 -4.36 -30.30
C SER A 227 27.55 -5.89 -30.46
N ARG A 228 27.98 -6.63 -29.43
CA ARG A 228 28.01 -8.10 -29.45
C ARG A 228 26.60 -8.68 -29.45
N ILE A 229 25.71 -8.13 -28.63
CA ILE A 229 24.29 -8.53 -28.58
C ILE A 229 23.61 -8.29 -29.93
N ARG A 230 23.75 -7.10 -30.52
CA ARG A 230 23.18 -6.79 -31.85
C ARG A 230 23.71 -7.72 -32.93
N THR A 231 25.01 -8.03 -32.91
CA THR A 231 25.62 -8.96 -33.86
C THR A 231 25.02 -10.36 -33.75
N ALA A 232 24.86 -10.87 -32.52
CA ALA A 232 24.23 -12.16 -32.28
C ALA A 232 22.76 -12.19 -32.73
N LEU A 233 22.00 -11.14 -32.39
CA LEU A 233 20.58 -11.03 -32.74
C LEU A 233 20.34 -10.83 -34.24
N ALA A 234 21.30 -10.24 -34.97
CA ALA A 234 21.20 -10.11 -36.43
C ALA A 234 21.23 -11.47 -37.16
N SER A 235 21.67 -12.54 -36.49
CA SER A 235 21.66 -13.92 -37.00
C SER A 235 20.73 -14.84 -36.19
N ASP A 236 19.75 -14.28 -35.48
CA ASP A 236 18.80 -15.00 -34.60
C ASP A 236 19.49 -15.91 -33.56
N ASN A 237 20.74 -15.61 -33.19
CA ASN A 237 21.51 -16.42 -32.25
C ASN A 237 21.23 -15.98 -30.80
N TYR A 238 20.03 -16.33 -30.31
CA TYR A 238 19.59 -15.98 -28.96
C TYR A 238 20.49 -16.55 -27.87
N ARG A 239 21.11 -17.72 -28.10
CA ARG A 239 22.05 -18.32 -27.15
C ARG A 239 23.30 -17.47 -26.98
N ALA A 240 23.88 -16.97 -28.08
CA ALA A 240 25.03 -16.07 -28.02
C ALA A 240 24.66 -14.73 -27.37
N ALA A 241 23.51 -14.14 -27.73
CA ALA A 241 23.02 -12.92 -27.10
C ALA A 241 22.82 -13.09 -25.58
N ARG A 242 22.23 -14.21 -25.13
CA ARG A 242 22.01 -14.49 -23.71
C ARG A 242 23.30 -14.74 -22.94
N LYS A 243 24.29 -15.37 -23.57
CA LYS A 243 25.62 -15.60 -22.98
C LYS A 243 26.34 -14.30 -22.63
N GLU A 244 26.16 -13.25 -23.43
CA GLU A 244 26.70 -11.93 -23.11
C GLU A 244 26.12 -11.36 -21.80
N VAL A 245 24.88 -11.73 -21.46
CA VAL A 245 24.19 -11.17 -20.30
C VAL A 245 24.47 -11.93 -19.01
N ASN A 246 24.35 -13.26 -19.01
CA ASN A 246 24.46 -14.08 -17.78
C ASN A 246 25.76 -14.91 -17.73
N GLY A 247 26.60 -14.87 -18.77
CA GLY A 247 27.78 -15.74 -18.90
C GLY A 247 27.46 -17.18 -19.30
N GLY A 248 26.16 -17.53 -19.40
CA GLY A 248 25.66 -18.86 -19.77
C GLY A 248 24.33 -18.80 -20.52
N SER A 249 23.56 -19.88 -20.48
CA SER A 249 22.25 -19.99 -21.17
C SER A 249 21.07 -20.18 -20.20
N HIS A 250 21.21 -19.77 -18.94
CA HIS A 250 20.13 -19.86 -17.96
C HIS A 250 18.97 -18.92 -18.36
N GLY A 251 17.74 -19.45 -18.37
CA GLY A 251 16.54 -18.71 -18.80
C GLY A 251 16.50 -18.38 -20.29
N LEU A 252 17.23 -19.12 -21.14
CA LEU A 252 17.27 -18.89 -22.59
C LEU A 252 15.90 -19.03 -23.25
N ASP A 253 15.09 -19.99 -22.79
CA ASP A 253 13.70 -20.20 -23.22
C ASP A 253 12.89 -18.91 -23.06
N ARG A 254 12.84 -18.37 -21.83
CA ARG A 254 12.13 -17.13 -21.49
C ARG A 254 12.67 -15.93 -22.27
N PHE A 255 13.99 -15.83 -22.42
CA PHE A 255 14.63 -14.76 -23.20
C PHE A 255 14.20 -14.81 -24.67
N SER A 256 14.28 -15.99 -25.31
CA SER A 256 13.93 -16.16 -26.71
C SER A 256 12.43 -16.02 -26.99
N ASP A 257 11.57 -16.42 -26.04
CA ASP A 257 10.12 -16.30 -26.17
C ASP A 257 9.66 -14.85 -26.30
N VAL A 258 10.36 -13.89 -25.71
CA VAL A 258 10.04 -12.46 -25.88
C VAL A 258 10.16 -12.03 -27.34
N PHE A 259 11.18 -12.51 -28.06
CA PHE A 259 11.34 -12.20 -29.48
C PHE A 259 10.22 -12.80 -30.32
N ARG A 260 9.87 -14.06 -30.05
CA ARG A 260 8.75 -14.76 -30.71
C ARG A 260 7.40 -14.08 -30.44
N LEU A 261 7.10 -13.75 -29.19
CA LEU A 261 5.85 -13.07 -28.83
C LEU A 261 5.78 -11.66 -29.42
N ALA A 262 6.93 -10.98 -29.56
CA ALA A 262 6.98 -9.65 -30.16
C ALA A 262 6.65 -9.63 -31.65
N GLU A 263 6.65 -10.77 -32.36
CA GLU A 263 6.17 -10.87 -33.74
C GLU A 263 4.65 -10.67 -33.84
N LEU A 264 3.91 -10.95 -32.76
CA LEU A 264 2.46 -10.77 -32.67
C LEU A 264 2.06 -9.29 -32.50
N ILE A 265 3.02 -8.41 -32.19
CA ILE A 265 2.79 -7.00 -31.93
C ILE A 265 2.83 -6.23 -33.27
N PRO A 266 1.72 -5.58 -33.69
CA PRO A 266 1.65 -4.85 -34.96
C PRO A 266 2.72 -3.75 -35.02
N GLN A 267 3.59 -3.80 -36.03
CA GLN A 267 4.57 -2.73 -36.27
C GLN A 267 3.89 -1.53 -36.94
N PRO A 268 4.20 -0.28 -36.54
CA PRO A 268 3.80 0.88 -37.32
C PRO A 268 4.44 0.74 -38.71
N THR A 269 3.59 0.67 -39.75
CA THR A 269 4.05 0.47 -41.12
C THR A 269 4.92 1.65 -41.54
N ARG A 270 6.21 1.38 -41.74
CA ARG A 270 7.14 2.32 -42.36
C ARG A 270 6.56 2.68 -43.74
N ALA A 271 6.16 3.93 -43.93
CA ALA A 271 5.72 4.44 -45.23
C ALA A 271 6.82 4.16 -46.27
N ARG A 272 6.65 3.11 -47.05
CA ARG A 272 7.55 2.75 -48.14
C ARG A 272 7.40 3.84 -49.19
N GLN A 273 8.41 4.69 -49.34
CA GLN A 273 8.50 5.62 -50.47
C GLN A 273 8.59 4.78 -51.75
N VAL A 274 7.45 4.51 -52.37
CA VAL A 274 7.39 4.00 -53.74
C VAL A 274 7.46 5.21 -54.65
N LYS A 275 8.58 5.33 -55.37
CA LYS A 275 8.70 6.30 -56.47
C LYS A 275 7.70 5.93 -57.58
N GLY A 276 6.77 6.85 -57.82
CA GLY A 276 6.15 7.15 -59.12
C GLY A 276 5.42 6.04 -59.88
N ALA A 277 4.09 6.06 -59.82
CA ALA A 277 3.24 5.96 -61.01
C ALA A 277 1.85 6.52 -60.66
N ALA A 278 1.41 7.52 -61.41
CA ALA A 278 0.12 8.17 -61.22
C ALA A 278 -1.03 7.21 -61.59
N ALA A 279 -1.77 6.75 -60.60
CA ALA A 279 -3.05 6.07 -60.78
C ALA A 279 -4.11 6.73 -59.87
N LYS A 280 -5.24 7.08 -60.48
CA LYS A 280 -6.37 7.83 -59.91
C LYS A 280 -6.85 7.21 -58.58
N LYS A 281 -6.88 8.03 -57.51
CA LYS A 281 -7.46 7.70 -56.20
C LYS A 281 -8.97 7.47 -56.32
N ALA A 282 -9.40 6.22 -56.22
CA ALA A 282 -10.69 5.91 -55.59
C ALA A 282 -10.47 6.02 -54.07
N ALA A 283 -11.21 6.91 -53.41
CA ALA A 283 -11.15 7.08 -51.96
C ALA A 283 -11.66 5.80 -51.29
N ALA A 284 -10.76 4.95 -50.83
CA ALA A 284 -11.09 3.87 -49.92
C ALA A 284 -11.66 4.49 -48.63
N LYS A 285 -12.85 4.04 -48.23
CA LYS A 285 -13.47 4.41 -46.95
C LYS A 285 -12.50 4.08 -45.80
N PRO A 286 -12.31 4.96 -44.81
CA PRO A 286 -11.50 4.63 -43.64
C PRO A 286 -12.14 3.46 -42.90
N THR A 287 -11.38 2.38 -42.71
CA THR A 287 -11.76 1.24 -41.88
C THR A 287 -11.86 1.70 -40.42
N PRO A 288 -12.88 1.29 -39.64
CA PRO A 288 -12.97 1.63 -38.22
C PRO A 288 -11.75 1.11 -37.46
N VAL A 289 -11.17 1.94 -36.60
CA VAL A 289 -10.13 1.52 -35.65
C VAL A 289 -10.79 0.62 -34.61
N ALA A 290 -10.29 -0.61 -34.44
CA ALA A 290 -10.80 -1.54 -33.42
C ALA A 290 -10.50 -0.99 -32.01
N ARG A 291 -11.53 -0.88 -31.17
CA ARG A 291 -11.47 -0.40 -29.78
C ARG A 291 -11.57 -1.59 -28.83
N GLN A 292 -10.84 -1.54 -27.71
CA GLN A 292 -10.98 -2.54 -26.66
C GLN A 292 -12.11 -2.16 -25.71
N LEU A 293 -13.04 -3.10 -25.47
CA LEU A 293 -14.22 -2.92 -24.62
C LEU A 293 -14.27 -4.08 -23.62
N ASP A 294 -13.86 -3.81 -22.39
CA ASP A 294 -13.55 -4.77 -21.33
C ASP A 294 -14.20 -4.40 -19.98
N ALA A 295 -15.29 -3.62 -19.98
CA ALA A 295 -16.06 -3.43 -18.76
C ALA A 295 -16.68 -4.76 -18.33
N SER A 296 -16.42 -5.16 -17.09
CA SER A 296 -16.97 -6.38 -16.49
C SER A 296 -18.26 -6.07 -15.70
N LYS A 297 -19.20 -7.01 -15.70
CA LYS A 297 -20.41 -6.92 -14.87
C LYS A 297 -20.05 -6.95 -13.37
N ASP A 298 -20.68 -6.10 -12.57
CA ASP A 298 -20.43 -6.05 -11.12
C ASP A 298 -20.87 -7.37 -10.44
N PRO A 299 -20.00 -8.04 -9.65
CA PRO A 299 -20.38 -9.20 -8.83
C PRO A 299 -21.52 -8.85 -7.86
N VAL A 300 -22.31 -9.83 -7.41
CA VAL A 300 -23.35 -9.55 -6.40
C VAL A 300 -22.69 -9.17 -5.07
N ASP A 301 -23.06 -8.01 -4.50
CA ASP A 301 -22.64 -7.57 -3.17
C ASP A 301 -23.88 -7.11 -2.39
N LEU A 302 -24.19 -7.80 -1.29
CA LEU A 302 -25.39 -7.54 -0.49
C LEU A 302 -25.35 -6.19 0.25
N ARG A 303 -24.19 -5.51 0.25
CA ARG A 303 -24.01 -4.19 0.87
C ARG A 303 -24.32 -3.04 -0.09
N ASP A 304 -24.51 -3.32 -1.38
CA ASP A 304 -24.93 -2.31 -2.34
C ASP A 304 -26.28 -1.74 -1.90
N ARG A 305 -26.34 -0.41 -1.74
CA ARG A 305 -27.58 0.26 -1.36
C ARG A 305 -28.48 0.39 -2.58
N THR A 306 -29.68 -0.17 -2.54
CA THR A 306 -30.65 -0.07 -3.63
C THR A 306 -31.24 1.34 -3.70
N TYR A 307 -31.37 1.87 -4.92
CA TYR A 307 -32.07 3.12 -5.18
C TYR A 307 -33.57 2.90 -5.05
N MET A 308 -34.22 3.69 -4.21
CA MET A 308 -35.68 3.72 -4.07
C MET A 308 -36.16 5.13 -4.40
N PRO A 309 -36.71 5.36 -5.60
CA PRO A 309 -37.15 6.69 -5.99
C PRO A 309 -38.34 7.16 -5.14
N PRO A 310 -38.45 8.46 -4.83
CA PRO A 310 -39.65 9.00 -4.24
C PRO A 310 -40.82 8.90 -5.23
N PRO A 311 -42.06 8.61 -4.76
CA PRO A 311 -43.21 8.52 -5.64
C PRO A 311 -43.50 9.89 -6.26
N SER A 312 -43.25 10.01 -7.56
CA SER A 312 -43.45 11.25 -8.34
C SER A 312 -43.82 10.90 -9.77
N SER A 313 -44.63 11.76 -10.42
CA SER A 313 -44.97 11.58 -11.83
C SER A 313 -43.79 11.99 -12.70
N LEU A 314 -43.39 11.10 -13.61
CA LEU A 314 -42.33 11.36 -14.57
C LEU A 314 -42.87 12.07 -15.81
N PRO A 315 -42.09 12.97 -16.45
CA PRO A 315 -42.48 13.55 -17.74
C PRO A 315 -42.40 12.52 -18.86
N ASP A 316 -43.10 12.76 -19.98
CA ASP A 316 -43.05 11.88 -21.17
C ASP A 316 -41.65 11.79 -21.80
N ALA A 317 -40.83 12.83 -21.60
CA ALA A 317 -39.44 12.89 -22.00
C ALA A 317 -38.62 13.85 -21.12
N PHE A 318 -37.34 13.53 -20.92
CA PHE A 318 -36.41 14.36 -20.17
C PHE A 318 -35.01 14.33 -20.83
N PRO A 319 -34.30 15.47 -20.93
CA PRO A 319 -34.80 16.85 -20.78
C PRO A 319 -35.92 17.16 -21.81
N SER A 320 -36.65 18.26 -21.66
CA SER A 320 -37.64 18.66 -22.68
C SER A 320 -36.97 19.02 -24.01
N ASP A 321 -37.72 19.05 -25.12
CA ASP A 321 -37.18 19.41 -26.44
C ASP A 321 -36.55 20.82 -26.45
N ASP A 322 -37.12 21.78 -25.72
CA ASP A 322 -36.55 23.13 -25.58
C ASP A 322 -35.20 23.10 -24.88
N LEU A 323 -35.07 22.31 -23.81
CA LEU A 323 -33.81 22.11 -23.12
C LEU A 323 -32.80 21.36 -23.98
N ILE A 324 -33.21 20.36 -24.77
CA ILE A 324 -32.33 19.68 -25.72
C ILE A 324 -31.79 20.66 -26.76
N LYS A 325 -32.66 21.49 -27.33
CA LYS A 325 -32.30 22.50 -28.33
C LYS A 325 -31.24 23.48 -27.82
N GLU A 326 -31.30 23.83 -26.54
CA GLU A 326 -30.34 24.72 -25.90
C GLU A 326 -29.06 23.99 -25.43
N TYR A 327 -29.22 22.86 -24.74
CA TYR A 327 -28.14 22.22 -23.99
C TYR A 327 -27.27 21.31 -24.82
N LEU A 328 -27.83 20.45 -25.70
CA LEU A 328 -27.02 19.50 -26.44
C LEU A 328 -25.94 20.18 -27.30
N PRO A 329 -26.25 21.23 -28.09
CA PRO A 329 -25.23 21.92 -28.87
C PRO A 329 -24.15 22.59 -27.99
N ARG A 330 -24.54 23.21 -26.88
CA ARG A 330 -23.60 23.86 -25.94
C ARG A 330 -22.69 22.85 -25.26
N TYR A 331 -23.27 21.74 -24.79
CA TYR A 331 -22.51 20.69 -24.12
C TYR A 331 -21.59 19.95 -25.11
N THR A 332 -22.04 19.72 -26.34
CA THR A 332 -21.18 19.14 -27.40
C THR A 332 -19.96 20.05 -27.69
N GLN A 333 -20.14 21.37 -27.64
CA GLN A 333 -19.06 22.35 -27.85
C GLN A 333 -18.22 22.60 -26.59
N SER A 334 -18.61 22.06 -25.44
CA SER A 334 -17.93 22.31 -24.16
C SER A 334 -16.61 21.56 -24.01
N GLY A 335 -16.32 20.58 -24.87
CA GLY A 335 -15.17 19.68 -24.72
C GLY A 335 -15.36 18.56 -23.70
N LEU A 336 -16.55 18.41 -23.12
CA LEU A 336 -16.88 17.36 -22.13
C LEU A 336 -17.40 16.05 -22.76
N ILE A 337 -17.52 15.99 -24.10
CA ILE A 337 -17.71 14.75 -24.84
C ILE A 337 -16.34 14.14 -25.11
N LEU A 338 -15.98 13.18 -24.28
CA LEU A 338 -14.64 12.58 -24.25
C LEU A 338 -14.44 11.55 -25.38
N ASP A 339 -13.18 11.20 -25.65
CA ASP A 339 -12.80 10.12 -26.56
C ASP A 339 -11.79 9.19 -25.87
N GLN A 340 -12.19 7.95 -25.58
CA GLN A 340 -11.36 6.96 -24.89
C GLN A 340 -10.26 6.36 -25.80
N GLY A 341 -10.30 6.61 -27.10
CA GLY A 341 -9.33 6.04 -28.03
C GLY A 341 -9.40 4.52 -28.12
N ARG A 342 -8.25 3.85 -27.92
CA ARG A 342 -8.08 2.40 -28.13
C ARG A 342 -8.05 1.57 -26.86
N GLU A 343 -7.78 2.21 -25.72
CA GLU A 343 -7.64 1.53 -24.43
C GLU A 343 -9.01 1.08 -23.87
N GLY A 344 -9.00 -0.02 -23.13
CA GLY A 344 -10.14 -0.52 -22.34
C GLY A 344 -10.48 0.36 -21.13
N SER A 345 -10.55 1.67 -21.31
CA SER A 345 -10.70 2.66 -20.23
C SER A 345 -12.15 3.11 -20.00
N CYS A 346 -13.12 2.41 -20.60
CA CYS A 346 -14.51 2.84 -20.67
C CYS A 346 -15.17 3.08 -19.30
N THR A 347 -14.79 2.35 -18.25
CA THR A 347 -15.32 2.59 -16.89
C THR A 347 -14.94 3.97 -16.33
N GLY A 348 -13.67 4.36 -16.49
CA GLY A 348 -13.21 5.68 -16.09
C GLY A 348 -13.84 6.79 -16.92
N PHE A 349 -13.94 6.60 -18.24
CA PHE A 349 -14.55 7.57 -19.16
C PHE A 349 -16.07 7.72 -18.96
N GLY A 350 -16.79 6.61 -18.82
CA GLY A 350 -18.23 6.59 -18.58
C GLY A 350 -18.58 7.29 -17.27
N LEU A 351 -17.82 7.04 -16.20
CA LEU A 351 -18.00 7.75 -14.94
C LEU A 351 -17.60 9.23 -15.05
N ALA A 352 -16.50 9.56 -15.74
CA ALA A 352 -16.12 10.96 -15.98
C ALA A 352 -17.22 11.76 -16.71
N CYS A 353 -17.90 11.15 -17.70
CA CYS A 353 -19.07 11.73 -18.36
C CYS A 353 -20.16 12.12 -17.35
N VAL A 354 -20.50 11.22 -16.41
CA VAL A 354 -21.47 11.50 -15.34
C VAL A 354 -20.99 12.64 -14.44
N VAL A 355 -19.76 12.57 -13.92
CA VAL A 355 -19.22 13.59 -13.01
C VAL A 355 -19.19 14.97 -13.68
N ASN A 356 -18.72 15.05 -14.92
CA ASN A 356 -18.64 16.28 -15.69
C ASN A 356 -20.03 16.87 -15.95
N TYR A 357 -21.01 16.04 -16.32
CA TYR A 357 -22.38 16.49 -16.51
C TYR A 357 -23.00 17.05 -15.21
N LEU A 358 -22.82 16.35 -14.09
CA LEU A 358 -23.31 16.82 -12.79
C LEU A 358 -22.64 18.13 -12.35
N ARG A 359 -21.33 18.29 -12.57
CA ARG A 359 -20.59 19.53 -12.28
C ARG A 359 -21.06 20.68 -13.15
N TRP A 360 -21.32 20.42 -14.43
CA TRP A 360 -21.87 21.42 -15.35
C TRP A 360 -23.28 21.87 -14.92
N ARG A 361 -24.15 20.92 -14.53
CA ARG A 361 -25.49 21.24 -13.98
C ARG A 361 -25.43 22.05 -12.70
N LYS A 362 -24.55 21.69 -11.77
CA LYS A 362 -24.35 22.41 -10.51
C LYS A 362 -23.95 23.87 -10.73
N ASN A 363 -23.21 24.17 -11.79
CA ASN A 363 -22.81 25.53 -12.19
C ASN A 363 -23.89 26.27 -13.01
N GLY A 364 -25.15 25.83 -12.96
CA GLY A 364 -26.27 26.48 -13.64
C GLY A 364 -26.20 26.39 -15.17
N ASN A 365 -25.56 25.37 -15.72
CA ASN A 365 -25.37 25.16 -17.17
C ASN A 365 -24.62 26.30 -17.89
N GLY A 366 -23.99 27.20 -17.13
CA GLY A 366 -23.30 28.39 -17.64
C GLY A 366 -21.82 28.15 -17.94
N LYS A 367 -20.96 28.31 -16.93
CA LYS A 367 -19.50 28.13 -17.07
C LYS A 367 -19.18 26.64 -17.21
N VAL A 368 -18.62 26.27 -18.35
CA VAL A 368 -18.10 24.92 -18.60
C VAL A 368 -16.95 24.65 -17.62
N PRO A 369 -17.08 23.68 -16.71
CA PRO A 369 -15.96 23.29 -15.86
C PRO A 369 -14.90 22.56 -16.69
N GLU A 370 -13.65 22.63 -16.27
CA GLU A 370 -12.61 21.71 -16.76
C GLU A 370 -13.04 20.25 -16.48
N SER A 371 -12.77 19.33 -17.40
CA SER A 371 -13.07 17.90 -17.21
C SER A 371 -12.38 17.35 -15.96
N VAL A 372 -13.03 16.41 -15.28
CA VAL A 372 -12.33 15.52 -14.34
C VAL A 372 -11.47 14.51 -15.10
N SER A 373 -10.45 13.96 -14.44
CA SER A 373 -9.55 12.98 -15.05
C SER A 373 -10.23 11.60 -15.19
N PRO A 374 -10.50 11.11 -16.41
CA PRO A 374 -10.96 9.73 -16.62
C PRO A 374 -9.82 8.74 -16.35
N ARG A 375 -8.55 9.16 -16.49
CA ARG A 375 -7.36 8.37 -16.17
C ARG A 375 -7.32 8.00 -14.68
N MET A 376 -7.60 8.95 -13.79
CA MET A 376 -7.66 8.70 -12.35
C MET A 376 -8.79 7.71 -12.01
N LEU A 377 -10.00 7.93 -12.55
CA LEU A 377 -11.15 7.05 -12.32
C LEU A 377 -10.91 5.64 -12.82
N PHE A 378 -10.30 5.49 -14.01
CA PHE A 378 -9.96 4.18 -14.57
C PHE A 378 -8.88 3.45 -13.76
N ASN A 379 -7.82 4.15 -13.37
CA ASN A 379 -6.76 3.57 -12.54
C ASN A 379 -7.30 3.10 -11.19
N TYR A 380 -8.21 3.85 -10.57
CA TYR A 380 -8.86 3.40 -9.36
C TYR A 380 -9.89 2.30 -9.60
N ALA A 381 -10.62 2.29 -10.71
CA ALA A 381 -11.53 1.19 -11.03
C ALA A 381 -10.79 -0.15 -11.00
N ARG A 382 -9.72 -0.26 -11.80
CA ARG A 382 -8.83 -1.43 -11.82
C ARG A 382 -8.31 -1.77 -10.44
N ARG A 383 -7.89 -0.78 -9.67
CA ARG A 383 -7.34 -0.99 -8.33
C ARG A 383 -8.34 -1.56 -7.32
N TYR A 384 -9.60 -1.15 -7.41
CA TYR A 384 -10.66 -1.61 -6.50
C TYR A 384 -11.26 -2.97 -6.93
N ASP A 385 -11.05 -3.37 -8.19
CA ASP A 385 -11.51 -4.64 -8.75
C ASP A 385 -10.43 -5.74 -8.75
N GLU A 386 -9.16 -5.40 -9.00
CA GLU A 386 -8.03 -6.33 -8.99
C GLU A 386 -7.66 -6.72 -7.54
N PHE A 387 -8.32 -7.75 -6.98
CA PHE A 387 -7.83 -8.39 -5.74
C PHE A 387 -6.47 -9.06 -5.98
N ALA A 388 -5.57 -8.97 -4.99
CA ALA A 388 -4.26 -9.60 -5.07
C ALA A 388 -4.39 -11.14 -5.07
N GLY A 389 -4.38 -11.76 -6.26
CA GLY A 389 -4.44 -13.22 -6.42
C GLY A 389 -5.41 -13.71 -7.49
N GLU A 390 -6.24 -12.84 -8.04
CA GLU A 390 -7.21 -13.16 -9.09
C GLU A 390 -6.85 -12.39 -10.37
N ASP A 391 -6.71 -13.09 -11.48
CA ASP A 391 -6.51 -12.50 -12.81
C ASP A 391 -7.88 -12.01 -13.33
N TYR A 392 -8.38 -10.90 -12.80
CA TYR A 392 -9.52 -10.22 -13.39
C TYR A 392 -9.08 -9.49 -14.66
N GLU A 393 -9.65 -9.87 -15.80
CA GLU A 393 -9.54 -9.11 -17.04
C GLU A 393 -10.67 -8.08 -17.11
N GLY A 394 -10.37 -6.80 -16.83
CA GLY A 394 -11.29 -5.68 -17.00
C GLY A 394 -11.38 -4.73 -15.81
N SER A 395 -12.37 -3.84 -15.84
CA SER A 395 -12.75 -2.98 -14.72
C SER A 395 -14.28 -2.88 -14.64
N SER A 396 -14.81 -2.59 -13.46
CA SER A 396 -16.23 -2.62 -13.11
C SER A 396 -16.77 -1.22 -12.80
N CYS A 397 -18.09 -1.07 -12.85
CA CYS A 397 -18.74 0.19 -12.49
C CYS A 397 -18.59 0.46 -10.99
N ARG A 398 -18.73 -0.58 -10.16
CA ARG A 398 -18.56 -0.48 -8.71
C ARG A 398 -17.14 -0.09 -8.34
N GLY A 399 -16.12 -0.66 -9.00
CA GLY A 399 -14.72 -0.34 -8.77
C GLY A 399 -14.45 1.16 -8.97
N ALA A 400 -14.92 1.72 -10.08
CA ALA A 400 -14.79 3.14 -10.39
C ALA A 400 -15.49 4.03 -9.34
N LEU A 401 -16.71 3.66 -8.92
CA LEU A 401 -17.48 4.38 -7.90
C LEU A 401 -16.82 4.33 -6.52
N LYS A 402 -16.26 3.18 -6.12
CA LYS A 402 -15.49 3.07 -4.86
C LYS A 402 -14.24 3.95 -4.90
N GLY A 403 -13.55 3.98 -6.04
CA GLY A 403 -12.45 4.92 -6.28
C GLY A 403 -12.87 6.36 -6.00
N TRP A 404 -13.95 6.80 -6.64
CA TRP A 404 -14.48 8.15 -6.43
C TRP A 404 -14.96 8.40 -4.98
N HIS A 405 -15.58 7.40 -4.34
CA HIS A 405 -16.08 7.49 -2.97
C HIS A 405 -15.00 7.80 -1.93
N HIS A 406 -13.84 7.16 -2.07
CA HIS A 406 -12.77 7.22 -1.08
C HIS A 406 -11.71 8.28 -1.39
N HIS A 407 -11.56 8.67 -2.65
CA HIS A 407 -10.47 9.57 -3.09
C HIS A 407 -10.94 10.88 -3.74
N GLY A 408 -12.21 11.00 -4.10
CA GLY A 408 -12.64 12.09 -4.98
C GLY A 408 -12.09 11.90 -6.39
N VAL A 409 -12.05 12.97 -7.18
CA VAL A 409 -11.44 12.93 -8.52
C VAL A 409 -10.78 14.27 -8.87
N CYS A 410 -9.53 14.22 -9.35
CA CYS A 410 -8.78 15.40 -9.77
C CYS A 410 -9.24 15.89 -11.16
N LEU A 411 -8.75 17.05 -11.58
CA LEU A 411 -9.03 17.59 -12.91
C LEU A 411 -8.14 16.94 -13.97
N GLU A 412 -8.55 17.03 -15.23
CA GLU A 412 -7.80 16.52 -16.38
C GLU A 412 -6.37 17.08 -16.42
N SER A 413 -6.17 18.36 -16.08
CA SER A 413 -4.84 18.97 -16.03
C SER A 413 -3.93 18.41 -14.94
N ASP A 414 -4.47 17.76 -13.91
CA ASP A 414 -3.70 17.09 -12.85
C ASP A 414 -3.24 15.70 -13.27
N TRP A 415 -4.07 14.97 -14.01
CA TRP A 415 -3.73 13.64 -14.50
C TRP A 415 -4.31 13.42 -15.90
N PRO A 416 -3.62 13.89 -16.94
CA PRO A 416 -4.13 13.85 -18.30
C PRO A 416 -4.23 12.43 -18.84
N TYR A 417 -5.22 12.21 -19.70
CA TYR A 417 -5.33 11.00 -20.48
C TYR A 417 -4.54 11.11 -21.78
N ASP A 418 -3.65 10.15 -22.01
CA ASP A 418 -3.01 9.90 -23.30
C ASP A 418 -3.04 8.39 -23.58
N ASP A 419 -3.22 8.02 -24.85
CA ASP A 419 -3.33 6.64 -25.26
C ASP A 419 -1.97 5.96 -25.16
N GLN A 420 -1.89 4.85 -24.43
CA GLN A 420 -0.63 4.14 -24.14
C GLN A 420 0.30 4.82 -23.11
N ASP A 421 -0.12 5.93 -22.52
CA ASP A 421 0.68 6.65 -21.55
C ASP A 421 0.48 6.15 -20.11
N THR A 422 1.59 6.07 -19.39
CA THR A 422 1.68 5.68 -17.97
C THR A 422 2.11 6.84 -17.08
N LEU A 423 2.04 8.09 -17.58
CA LEU A 423 2.44 9.25 -16.80
C LEU A 423 1.73 9.31 -15.43
N PRO A 424 2.48 9.64 -14.36
CA PRO A 424 1.92 9.84 -13.04
C PRO A 424 1.17 11.17 -12.97
N PRO A 425 0.29 11.36 -11.98
CA PRO A 425 -0.35 12.63 -11.74
C PRO A 425 0.65 13.72 -11.35
N LYS A 426 0.23 14.98 -11.47
CA LYS A 426 0.95 16.12 -10.90
C LYS A 426 0.93 16.09 -9.39
N PHE A 427 1.99 16.64 -8.79
CA PHE A 427 2.10 16.75 -7.35
C PHE A 427 0.91 17.52 -6.76
N GLY A 428 0.32 17.02 -5.67
CA GLY A 428 -0.85 17.60 -5.02
C GLY A 428 -2.21 17.21 -5.64
N TYR A 429 -2.25 16.31 -6.63
CA TYR A 429 -3.50 15.87 -7.27
C TYR A 429 -4.50 15.29 -6.26
N ALA A 430 -4.03 14.56 -5.25
CA ALA A 430 -4.87 13.90 -4.26
C ALA A 430 -5.64 14.93 -3.42
N THR A 431 -4.96 15.99 -2.95
CA THR A 431 -5.60 17.11 -2.25
C THR A 431 -6.65 17.77 -3.15
N ARG A 432 -6.30 18.05 -4.42
CA ARG A 432 -7.25 18.65 -5.37
C ARG A 432 -8.43 17.74 -5.72
N ALA A 433 -8.24 16.43 -5.69
CA ALA A 433 -9.29 15.45 -5.93
C ALA A 433 -10.41 15.52 -4.89
N THR A 434 -10.08 15.84 -3.64
CA THR A 434 -11.05 16.05 -2.57
C THR A 434 -12.01 17.22 -2.81
N ASN A 435 -11.76 18.07 -3.81
CA ASN A 435 -12.70 19.11 -4.20
C ASN A 435 -13.87 18.60 -5.07
N ASN A 436 -13.75 17.40 -5.64
CA ASN A 436 -14.79 16.77 -6.46
C ASN A 436 -15.20 15.43 -5.84
N THR A 437 -15.92 15.48 -4.71
CA THR A 437 -16.28 14.31 -3.92
C THR A 437 -17.57 13.64 -4.40
N LEU A 438 -17.66 12.33 -4.18
CA LEU A 438 -18.92 11.59 -4.27
C LEU A 438 -19.69 11.74 -2.96
N GLY A 439 -20.95 12.18 -3.05
CA GLY A 439 -21.83 12.28 -1.89
C GLY A 439 -22.48 10.93 -1.58
N ILE A 440 -23.37 10.49 -2.46
CA ILE A 440 -24.11 9.24 -2.32
C ILE A 440 -24.13 8.50 -3.65
N TYR A 441 -24.16 7.18 -3.58
CA TYR A 441 -24.37 6.32 -4.73
C TYR A 441 -25.29 5.16 -4.34
N TYR A 442 -26.16 4.78 -5.27
CA TYR A 442 -27.12 3.70 -5.12
C TYR A 442 -27.17 2.85 -6.38
N ARG A 443 -27.33 1.53 -6.22
CA ARG A 443 -27.53 0.60 -7.32
C ARG A 443 -28.99 0.63 -7.74
N ILE A 444 -29.25 0.67 -9.04
CA ILE A 444 -30.60 0.64 -9.62
C ILE A 444 -30.85 -0.76 -10.17
N ASP A 445 -32.07 -1.28 -10.00
CA ASP A 445 -32.49 -2.49 -10.69
C ASP A 445 -32.57 -2.21 -12.20
N ILE A 446 -31.73 -2.89 -12.98
CA ILE A 446 -31.64 -2.70 -14.43
C ILE A 446 -32.93 -3.07 -15.18
N SER A 447 -33.79 -3.91 -14.59
CA SER A 447 -35.07 -4.30 -15.17
C SER A 447 -36.17 -3.25 -14.95
N SER A 448 -35.98 -2.36 -13.98
CA SER A 448 -36.95 -1.33 -13.62
C SER A 448 -36.71 -0.03 -14.40
N ILE A 449 -37.17 0.02 -15.65
CA ILE A 449 -37.04 1.20 -16.52
C ILE A 449 -37.51 2.49 -15.83
N THR A 450 -38.61 2.42 -15.08
CA THR A 450 -39.17 3.56 -14.34
C THR A 450 -38.18 4.09 -13.29
N ASP A 451 -37.45 3.23 -12.59
CA ASP A 451 -36.48 3.66 -11.57
C ASP A 451 -35.25 4.32 -12.22
N LEU A 452 -34.79 3.81 -13.38
CA LEU A 452 -33.75 4.46 -14.16
C LEU A 452 -34.18 5.85 -14.62
N GLN A 453 -35.40 5.98 -15.15
CA GLN A 453 -35.97 7.27 -15.57
C GLN A 453 -36.09 8.25 -14.39
N ALA A 454 -36.57 7.77 -13.24
CA ALA A 454 -36.68 8.58 -12.02
C ALA A 454 -35.31 9.07 -11.54
N ALA A 455 -34.30 8.20 -11.53
CA ALA A 455 -32.93 8.56 -11.19
C ALA A 455 -32.35 9.62 -12.14
N ILE A 456 -32.57 9.47 -13.46
CA ILE A 456 -32.15 10.45 -14.47
C ILE A 456 -32.85 11.79 -14.24
N CYS A 457 -34.16 11.83 -13.98
CA CYS A 457 -34.87 13.07 -13.68
C CYS A 457 -34.33 13.76 -12.42
N GLN A 458 -34.13 12.99 -11.34
CA GLN A 458 -33.74 13.52 -10.04
C GLN A 458 -32.30 14.05 -10.05
N VAL A 459 -31.36 13.29 -10.62
CA VAL A 459 -29.92 13.56 -10.52
C VAL A 459 -29.35 14.13 -11.83
N GLY A 460 -29.97 13.82 -12.96
CA GLY A 460 -29.62 14.31 -14.30
C GLY A 460 -28.90 13.29 -15.15
N ALA A 461 -28.08 12.45 -14.54
CA ALA A 461 -27.37 11.38 -15.22
C ALA A 461 -27.18 10.19 -14.29
N ILE A 462 -27.14 9.00 -14.89
CA ILE A 462 -26.78 7.76 -14.22
C ILE A 462 -25.62 7.08 -14.95
N TYR A 463 -24.80 6.37 -14.18
CA TYR A 463 -23.65 5.64 -14.67
C TYR A 463 -24.05 4.18 -14.91
N VAL A 464 -23.82 3.67 -16.12
CA VAL A 464 -24.29 2.35 -16.52
C VAL A 464 -23.25 1.59 -17.33
N SER A 465 -23.43 0.29 -17.45
CA SER A 465 -22.71 -0.56 -18.39
C SER A 465 -23.64 -1.51 -19.14
N ALA A 466 -23.27 -1.87 -20.37
CA ALA A 466 -24.01 -2.81 -21.21
C ALA A 466 -23.07 -3.55 -22.20
N PHE A 467 -23.47 -4.72 -22.66
CA PHE A 467 -22.79 -5.37 -23.78
C PHE A 467 -23.09 -4.62 -25.08
N THR A 468 -22.04 -4.32 -25.85
CA THR A 468 -22.19 -3.69 -27.17
C THR A 468 -22.41 -4.73 -28.27
N HIS A 469 -22.96 -4.27 -29.39
CA HIS A 469 -23.23 -5.06 -30.60
C HIS A 469 -23.00 -4.19 -31.84
N ASP A 470 -23.06 -4.78 -33.03
CA ASP A 470 -22.71 -4.12 -34.31
C ASP A 470 -23.45 -2.80 -34.56
N GLY A 471 -24.67 -2.63 -34.03
CA GLY A 471 -25.46 -1.40 -34.13
C GLY A 471 -24.73 -0.15 -33.61
N TRP A 472 -23.89 -0.30 -32.59
CA TRP A 472 -23.09 0.79 -32.02
C TRP A 472 -22.06 1.38 -33.01
N ASN A 473 -21.67 0.59 -34.03
CA ASN A 473 -20.77 1.01 -35.10
C ASN A 473 -21.51 1.52 -36.35
N HIS A 474 -22.83 1.31 -36.43
CA HIS A 474 -23.63 1.54 -37.64
C HIS A 474 -24.78 2.54 -37.44
N LEU A 475 -24.57 3.55 -36.59
CA LEU A 475 -25.52 4.63 -36.38
C LEU A 475 -25.81 5.41 -37.68
N ALA A 476 -27.09 5.66 -37.93
CA ALA A 476 -27.50 6.56 -39.00
C ALA A 476 -26.97 7.97 -38.71
N LYS A 477 -26.41 8.65 -39.72
CA LYS A 477 -26.04 10.06 -39.56
C LYS A 477 -27.30 10.91 -39.37
N PRO A 478 -27.35 11.79 -38.35
CA PRO A 478 -28.51 12.63 -38.14
C PRO A 478 -28.73 13.56 -39.35
N LYS A 479 -29.99 13.71 -39.76
CA LYS A 479 -30.38 14.61 -40.86
C LYS A 479 -30.49 16.05 -40.33
N GLY A 480 -29.35 16.67 -40.03
CA GLY A 480 -29.25 18.06 -39.53
C GLY A 480 -28.81 18.19 -38.07
N LYS A 481 -28.95 19.39 -37.50
CA LYS A 481 -28.61 19.66 -36.09
C LYS A 481 -29.60 18.92 -35.17
N VAL A 482 -29.06 18.20 -34.18
CA VAL A 482 -29.88 17.59 -33.12
C VAL A 482 -30.43 18.71 -32.23
N ASN A 483 -31.74 18.92 -32.28
CA ASN A 483 -32.44 20.00 -31.57
C ASN A 483 -33.74 19.55 -30.88
N ARG A 484 -34.00 18.24 -30.88
CA ARG A 484 -35.15 17.59 -30.24
C ARG A 484 -34.87 16.10 -30.10
N HIS A 485 -35.63 15.39 -29.26
CA HIS A 485 -35.51 13.94 -29.07
C HIS A 485 -35.52 13.15 -30.37
N GLY A 486 -36.50 13.41 -31.25
CA GLY A 486 -36.67 12.68 -32.52
C GLY A 486 -35.58 12.94 -33.57
N ALA A 487 -34.61 13.82 -33.29
CA ALA A 487 -33.46 14.04 -34.16
C ALA A 487 -32.23 13.21 -33.75
N LEU A 488 -32.25 12.56 -32.58
CA LEU A 488 -31.17 11.68 -32.13
C LEU A 488 -31.20 10.36 -32.92
N PRO A 489 -30.05 9.88 -33.42
CA PRO A 489 -30.00 8.57 -34.08
C PRO A 489 -30.19 7.46 -33.04
N ALA A 490 -31.08 6.52 -33.32
CA ALA A 490 -31.24 5.31 -32.52
C ALA A 490 -30.17 4.28 -32.88
N ILE A 491 -29.65 3.58 -31.87
CA ILE A 491 -28.75 2.45 -32.05
C ILE A 491 -29.57 1.29 -32.66
N PRO A 492 -29.21 0.80 -33.86
CA PRO A 492 -29.96 -0.29 -34.49
C PRO A 492 -29.77 -1.60 -33.72
N PHE A 493 -30.85 -2.08 -33.10
CA PHE A 493 -30.89 -3.36 -32.39
C PHE A 493 -31.65 -4.40 -33.21
N ASP A 494 -31.06 -5.58 -33.39
CA ASP A 494 -31.63 -6.68 -34.19
C ASP A 494 -32.49 -7.65 -33.36
N GLY A 495 -32.67 -7.36 -32.07
CA GLY A 495 -33.41 -8.20 -31.14
C GLY A 495 -32.59 -9.31 -30.48
N ARG A 496 -31.28 -9.41 -30.75
CA ARG A 496 -30.42 -10.47 -30.22
C ARG A 496 -29.48 -9.94 -29.14
N PRO A 497 -29.54 -10.49 -27.91
CA PRO A 497 -28.60 -10.12 -26.86
C PRO A 497 -27.15 -10.41 -27.25
N SER A 498 -26.24 -9.52 -26.87
CA SER A 498 -24.79 -9.70 -26.94
C SER A 498 -24.24 -10.21 -25.61
N GLN A 499 -23.14 -10.96 -25.65
CA GLN A 499 -22.42 -11.43 -24.46
C GLN A 499 -20.94 -11.00 -24.47
N SER A 500 -20.58 -10.05 -25.35
CA SER A 500 -19.20 -9.60 -25.54
C SER A 500 -19.13 -8.08 -25.72
N GLY A 501 -17.96 -7.49 -25.49
CA GLY A 501 -17.73 -6.05 -25.69
C GLY A 501 -18.45 -5.20 -24.64
N GLY A 502 -18.22 -5.48 -23.36
CA GLY A 502 -18.77 -4.71 -22.25
C GLY A 502 -18.28 -3.27 -22.29
N HIS A 503 -19.22 -2.32 -22.22
CA HIS A 503 -18.94 -0.88 -22.32
C HIS A 503 -19.67 -0.11 -21.23
N ALA A 504 -18.99 0.86 -20.63
CA ALA A 504 -19.54 1.74 -19.61
C ALA A 504 -19.72 3.17 -20.14
N PHE A 505 -20.85 3.79 -19.80
CA PHE A 505 -21.27 5.08 -20.34
C PHE A 505 -22.29 5.78 -19.42
N ALA A 506 -22.74 6.97 -19.82
CA ALA A 506 -23.73 7.75 -19.08
C ALA A 506 -25.09 7.72 -19.79
N LEU A 507 -26.17 7.57 -19.03
CA LEU A 507 -27.53 7.89 -19.49
C LEU A 507 -27.93 9.24 -18.91
N VAL A 508 -28.31 10.18 -19.78
CA VAL A 508 -28.54 11.59 -19.43
C VAL A 508 -29.97 12.07 -19.70
N GLY A 509 -30.82 11.19 -20.21
CA GLY A 509 -32.19 11.51 -20.59
C GLY A 509 -32.97 10.28 -21.05
N PHE A 510 -34.25 10.47 -21.36
CA PHE A 510 -35.14 9.44 -21.90
C PHE A 510 -36.34 10.04 -22.64
N ASN A 511 -37.03 9.22 -23.41
CA ASN A 511 -38.34 9.52 -24.01
C ASN A 511 -39.21 8.26 -24.05
N ALA A 512 -40.36 8.29 -24.74
CA ALA A 512 -41.26 7.15 -24.86
C ALA A 512 -40.64 5.87 -25.47
N THR A 513 -39.48 5.95 -26.13
CA THR A 513 -38.88 4.84 -26.89
C THR A 513 -37.53 4.35 -26.36
N GLY A 514 -36.82 5.14 -25.56
CA GLY A 514 -35.52 4.76 -25.04
C GLY A 514 -34.81 5.82 -24.22
N PHE A 515 -33.57 5.50 -23.81
CA PHE A 515 -32.67 6.37 -23.07
C PHE A 515 -31.74 7.15 -24.00
N ILE A 516 -31.39 8.38 -23.63
CA ILE A 516 -30.35 9.17 -24.28
C ILE A 516 -28.99 8.77 -23.68
N VAL A 517 -28.14 8.19 -24.51
CA VAL A 517 -26.76 7.83 -24.18
C VAL A 517 -25.84 9.02 -24.44
N GLN A 518 -25.00 9.37 -23.48
CA GLN A 518 -23.76 10.12 -23.71
C GLN A 518 -22.60 9.14 -23.74
N ASN A 519 -21.96 9.00 -24.90
CA ASN A 519 -20.85 8.09 -25.10
C ASN A 519 -19.49 8.82 -24.98
N SER A 520 -18.41 8.04 -24.91
CA SER A 520 -17.02 8.48 -24.81
C SER A 520 -16.19 8.14 -26.06
N TRP A 521 -16.81 8.22 -27.25
CA TRP A 521 -16.15 7.96 -28.55
C TRP A 521 -16.06 9.24 -29.43
N GLY A 522 -15.98 10.39 -28.76
CA GLY A 522 -15.85 11.69 -29.39
C GLY A 522 -17.15 12.24 -30.01
N VAL A 523 -17.11 13.53 -30.34
CA VAL A 523 -18.26 14.30 -30.85
C VAL A 523 -18.78 13.82 -32.22
N THR A 524 -17.99 13.03 -32.95
CA THR A 524 -18.39 12.50 -34.27
C THR A 524 -19.29 11.28 -34.18
N TRP A 525 -19.36 10.62 -33.03
CA TRP A 525 -20.22 9.47 -32.83
C TRP A 525 -21.68 9.92 -32.59
N GLY A 526 -22.63 9.22 -33.20
CA GLY A 526 -24.06 9.56 -33.10
C GLY A 526 -24.38 11.00 -33.54
N GLY A 527 -25.14 11.71 -32.72
CA GLY A 527 -25.51 13.11 -32.90
C GLY A 527 -24.80 14.04 -31.92
N GLY A 528 -23.48 14.19 -32.05
CA GLY A 528 -22.66 15.04 -31.18
C GLY A 528 -22.10 14.31 -29.95
N GLY A 529 -21.91 13.00 -30.04
CA GLY A 529 -21.57 12.11 -28.91
C GLY A 529 -22.79 11.43 -28.26
N PHE A 530 -24.00 11.72 -28.76
CA PHE A 530 -25.26 11.22 -28.20
C PHE A 530 -26.01 10.30 -29.16
N ALA A 531 -26.71 9.31 -28.61
CA ALA A 531 -27.60 8.42 -29.37
C ALA A 531 -28.77 7.97 -28.49
N LEU A 532 -29.78 7.37 -29.12
CA LEU A 532 -30.91 6.76 -28.42
C LEU A 532 -30.69 5.25 -28.29
N LEU A 533 -30.65 4.74 -27.05
CA LEU A 533 -30.67 3.32 -26.73
C LEU A 533 -32.11 2.89 -26.43
N THR A 534 -32.66 1.99 -27.24
CA THR A 534 -34.06 1.56 -27.06
C THR A 534 -34.24 0.76 -25.77
N TYR A 535 -35.44 0.77 -25.17
CA TYR A 535 -35.70 -0.02 -23.97
C TYR A 535 -35.52 -1.53 -24.19
N ALA A 536 -35.87 -2.02 -25.38
CA ALA A 536 -35.66 -3.43 -25.74
C ALA A 536 -34.18 -3.81 -25.75
N ASP A 537 -33.33 -2.93 -26.27
CA ASP A 537 -31.88 -3.10 -26.29
C ASP A 537 -31.29 -3.07 -24.86
N TRP A 538 -31.69 -2.08 -24.05
CA TRP A 538 -31.27 -1.98 -22.65
C TRP A 538 -31.66 -3.23 -21.83
N LEU A 539 -32.90 -3.71 -21.95
CA LEU A 539 -33.36 -4.89 -21.21
C LEU A 539 -32.65 -6.18 -21.66
N ALA A 540 -32.17 -6.24 -22.90
CA ALA A 540 -31.43 -7.37 -23.42
C ALA A 540 -29.94 -7.35 -23.03
N ASN A 541 -29.32 -6.16 -22.99
CA ASN A 541 -27.86 -6.02 -22.94
C ASN A 541 -27.32 -5.29 -21.70
N GLY A 542 -28.18 -4.68 -20.89
CA GLY A 542 -27.80 -3.95 -19.68
C GLY A 542 -27.09 -4.85 -18.66
N MET A 543 -25.98 -4.37 -18.10
CA MET A 543 -25.18 -5.10 -17.11
C MET A 543 -25.37 -4.52 -15.72
N ASP A 544 -25.13 -3.21 -15.56
CA ASP A 544 -25.19 -2.50 -14.28
C ASP A 544 -25.72 -1.07 -14.44
N ALA A 545 -26.40 -0.58 -13.40
CA ALA A 545 -26.88 0.80 -13.34
C ALA A 545 -26.71 1.39 -11.93
N TRP A 546 -26.16 2.59 -11.88
CA TRP A 546 -25.83 3.30 -10.66
C TRP A 546 -26.23 4.77 -10.76
N VAL A 547 -26.90 5.28 -9.74
CA VAL A 547 -27.10 6.72 -9.56
C VAL A 547 -26.08 7.24 -8.56
N ALA A 548 -25.45 8.38 -8.87
CA ALA A 548 -24.45 9.01 -8.03
C ALA A 548 -24.70 10.52 -7.96
N ALA A 549 -24.63 11.10 -6.77
CA ALA A 549 -24.77 12.54 -6.56
C ALA A 549 -23.47 13.16 -6.01
N LEU A 550 -23.15 14.38 -6.46
CA LEU A 550 -21.98 15.11 -6.00
C LEU A 550 -22.05 15.39 -4.49
N GLY A 551 -20.93 15.20 -3.80
CA GLY A 551 -20.77 15.53 -2.39
C GLY A 551 -20.46 17.00 -2.17
N VAL A 552 -20.35 17.37 -0.88
CA VAL A 552 -19.81 18.67 -0.48
C VAL A 552 -18.29 18.61 -0.68
N PRO A 553 -17.67 19.59 -1.39
CA PRO A 553 -16.23 19.66 -1.54
C PRO A 553 -15.52 19.57 -0.18
N GLY A 554 -14.47 18.75 -0.10
CA GLY A 554 -13.71 18.49 1.13
C GLY A 554 -14.35 17.49 2.11
N VAL A 555 -15.62 17.10 1.92
CA VAL A 555 -16.28 16.09 2.77
C VAL A 555 -16.22 14.72 2.09
N MET A 556 -15.39 13.84 2.61
CA MET A 556 -15.20 12.48 2.11
C MET A 556 -15.94 11.46 2.98
N LEU A 557 -17.21 11.18 2.62
CA LEU A 557 -18.04 10.23 3.37
C LEU A 557 -17.42 8.82 3.46
N GLY A 558 -16.61 8.41 2.47
CA GLY A 558 -15.92 7.12 2.49
C GLY A 558 -14.77 7.05 3.50
N GLN A 559 -14.27 8.21 3.96
CA GLN A 559 -13.29 8.31 5.04
C GLN A 559 -13.98 8.42 6.42
N MET A 560 -15.21 8.95 6.47
CA MET A 560 -15.99 9.07 7.71
C MET A 560 -16.80 7.81 8.06
N ALA A 561 -17.26 7.04 7.06
CA ALA A 561 -18.12 5.86 7.24
C ALA A 561 -17.36 4.59 7.66
N ALA A 562 -16.06 4.50 7.34
CA ALA A 562 -15.20 3.44 7.86
C ALA A 562 -15.13 3.49 9.41
N GLY A 563 -15.26 4.70 9.99
CA GLY A 563 -15.08 4.96 11.42
C GLY A 563 -16.27 4.62 12.32
N ARG A 564 -17.28 3.90 11.83
CA ARG A 564 -18.46 3.51 12.62
C ARG A 564 -18.82 2.03 12.44
N SER A 565 -18.02 1.13 13.02
CA SER A 565 -18.51 -0.17 13.48
C SER A 565 -19.11 -0.03 14.89
N THR A 566 -20.19 -0.77 15.12
CA THR A 566 -21.13 -0.66 16.24
C THR A 566 -20.49 -0.82 17.63
N ALA A 567 -20.37 0.28 18.38
CA ALA A 567 -20.07 0.23 19.80
C ALA A 567 -21.33 -0.17 20.59
N ASN A 568 -21.23 -1.30 21.31
CA ASN A 568 -22.18 -1.65 22.36
C ASN A 568 -22.11 -0.62 23.49
N ALA A 569 -23.28 -0.29 24.04
CA ALA A 569 -23.44 0.69 25.09
C ALA A 569 -22.78 0.24 26.41
N ALA A 570 -21.64 0.83 26.75
CA ALA A 570 -21.16 0.96 28.12
C ALA A 570 -20.47 2.32 28.27
N ALA A 571 -20.93 3.12 29.23
CA ALA A 571 -20.43 4.43 29.69
C ALA A 571 -19.88 5.37 28.59
N ALA A 572 -20.65 6.40 28.21
CA ALA A 572 -20.29 7.39 27.19
C ALA A 572 -18.83 7.87 27.30
N VAL A 573 -17.97 7.34 26.43
CA VAL A 573 -16.59 7.77 26.25
C VAL A 573 -16.61 9.03 25.39
N ASP A 574 -15.99 10.11 25.89
CA ASP A 574 -15.81 11.33 25.10
C ASP A 574 -14.73 11.11 24.04
N SER A 575 -15.12 10.54 22.91
CA SER A 575 -14.24 10.31 21.76
C SER A 575 -13.99 11.57 20.93
N SER A 576 -14.45 12.76 21.38
CA SER A 576 -14.30 14.02 20.62
C SER A 576 -12.85 14.41 20.36
N GLN A 577 -11.92 13.96 21.21
CA GLN A 577 -10.49 14.28 21.11
C GLN A 577 -9.65 13.14 20.50
N TRP A 578 -10.27 12.01 20.16
CA TRP A 578 -9.56 10.91 19.51
C TRP A 578 -9.17 11.28 18.09
N TRP A 579 -8.15 10.62 17.56
CA TRP A 579 -7.91 10.72 16.13
C TRP A 579 -9.07 10.12 15.35
N ASP A 580 -9.32 10.70 14.19
CA ASP A 580 -10.10 10.03 13.18
C ASP A 580 -9.34 8.78 12.68
N GLU A 581 -10.08 7.88 12.07
CA GLU A 581 -9.52 6.63 11.57
C GLU A 581 -8.47 6.83 10.46
N PRO A 582 -8.65 7.77 9.49
CA PRO A 582 -7.62 8.05 8.48
C PRO A 582 -6.27 8.40 9.08
N LYS A 583 -6.23 9.27 10.11
CA LYS A 583 -4.99 9.62 10.81
C LYS A 583 -4.41 8.45 11.59
N ALA A 584 -5.24 7.61 12.21
CA ALA A 584 -4.73 6.40 12.86
C ALA A 584 -4.06 5.44 11.86
N TYR A 585 -4.62 5.27 10.65
CA TYR A 585 -3.96 4.49 9.58
C TYR A 585 -2.69 5.16 9.04
N GLU A 586 -2.61 6.49 8.97
CA GLU A 586 -1.37 7.20 8.59
C GLU A 586 -0.22 6.84 9.52
N HIS A 587 -0.54 6.69 10.81
CA HIS A 587 0.40 6.31 11.85
C HIS A 587 0.50 4.79 12.06
N SER A 588 -0.09 3.94 11.21
CA SER A 588 -0.10 2.48 11.41
C SER A 588 0.42 1.68 10.22
N VAL A 589 1.23 0.67 10.49
CA VAL A 589 1.70 -0.32 9.51
C VAL A 589 1.03 -1.67 9.77
N ILE A 590 0.34 -2.20 8.76
CA ILE A 590 -0.41 -3.45 8.88
C ILE A 590 0.37 -4.63 8.29
N PHE A 591 0.59 -5.64 9.11
CA PHE A 591 1.23 -6.90 8.75
C PHE A 591 0.17 -7.97 8.52
N GLY A 592 0.27 -8.65 7.38
CA GLY A 592 -0.47 -9.87 7.12
C GLY A 592 0.18 -11.09 7.75
N ASN A 593 -0.56 -12.20 7.79
CA ASN A 593 -0.20 -13.45 8.47
C ASN A 593 0.96 -14.23 7.84
N ASN A 594 1.69 -13.64 6.88
CA ASN A 594 2.88 -14.25 6.26
C ASN A 594 4.10 -13.33 6.39
N GLY A 595 4.04 -12.39 7.35
CA GLY A 595 5.06 -11.37 7.57
C GLY A 595 5.19 -10.36 6.43
N ARG A 596 4.32 -10.40 5.40
CA ARG A 596 4.25 -9.34 4.39
C ARG A 596 3.38 -8.23 4.92
N ILE A 597 3.67 -7.00 4.48
CA ILE A 597 2.74 -5.89 4.68
C ILE A 597 1.47 -6.23 3.91
N ASP A 598 0.36 -6.29 4.62
CA ASP A 598 -0.91 -6.44 3.93
C ASP A 598 -1.19 -5.11 3.24
N ARG A 599 -1.44 -5.19 1.95
CA ARG A 599 -1.78 -4.01 1.17
C ARG A 599 -3.10 -3.55 1.76
N HIS A 600 -3.19 -2.29 2.15
CA HIS A 600 -4.52 -1.68 2.16
C HIS A 600 -5.08 -1.86 0.76
N LEU A 601 -5.93 -2.89 0.65
CA LEU A 601 -6.96 -3.03 -0.34
C LEU A 601 -7.66 -1.67 -0.31
N THR A 602 -7.32 -0.91 -1.33
CA THR A 602 -8.10 0.18 -1.89
C THR A 602 -7.83 1.65 -1.52
N GLN A 603 -6.96 2.03 -0.57
CA GLN A 603 -6.59 3.45 -0.41
C GLN A 603 -5.08 3.70 -0.51
N ASP A 604 -4.66 4.50 -1.51
CA ASP A 604 -3.30 4.80 -2.04
C ASP A 604 -2.09 3.84 -1.85
N GLU A 605 -1.78 2.97 -2.84
CA GLU A 605 -0.45 2.33 -2.99
C GLU A 605 0.59 3.35 -3.49
N LEU A 606 0.10 4.41 -4.14
CA LEU A 606 0.88 5.50 -4.73
C LEU A 606 1.39 6.44 -3.62
N ASN A 607 0.54 6.82 -2.67
CA ASN A 607 0.88 7.75 -1.58
C ASN A 607 1.06 7.08 -0.20
N ARG A 608 0.75 5.78 -0.01
CA ARG A 608 0.99 5.06 1.27
C ARG A 608 1.78 3.78 1.05
N SER A 609 2.94 3.92 0.40
CA SER A 609 3.99 2.91 0.59
C SER A 609 4.40 2.89 2.06
N LEU A 610 4.77 1.73 2.59
CA LEU A 610 5.38 1.65 3.93
C LEU A 610 6.48 2.69 4.13
N LEU A 611 7.27 2.94 3.08
CA LEU A 611 8.32 3.94 3.08
C LEU A 611 7.76 5.34 3.35
N TYR A 612 6.64 5.71 2.74
CA TYR A 612 5.99 6.98 3.06
C TYR A 612 5.47 7.03 4.50
N GLN A 613 4.83 5.98 5.00
CA GLN A 613 4.28 5.97 6.36
C GLN A 613 5.37 5.99 7.46
N ALA A 614 6.45 5.24 7.26
CA ALA A 614 7.51 5.09 8.25
C ALA A 614 8.67 6.08 8.07
N CYS A 615 8.77 6.78 6.93
CA CYS A 615 9.81 7.78 6.67
C CYS A 615 9.22 9.14 6.26
N GLY A 616 8.35 9.18 5.24
CA GLY A 616 7.81 10.43 4.69
C GLY A 616 6.99 11.26 5.67
N LEU A 617 5.96 10.65 6.27
CA LEU A 617 5.08 11.32 7.24
C LEU A 617 5.83 11.75 8.52
N PRO A 618 6.68 10.91 9.15
CA PRO A 618 7.52 11.35 10.25
C PRO A 618 8.44 12.52 9.88
N ASP A 619 9.09 12.47 8.71
CA ASP A 619 9.97 13.54 8.24
C ASP A 619 9.22 14.87 8.10
N GLN A 620 8.06 14.87 7.45
CA GLN A 620 7.22 16.06 7.30
C GLN A 620 6.82 16.63 8.68
N TRP A 621 6.41 15.76 9.60
CA TRP A 621 6.05 16.18 10.95
C TRP A 621 7.26 16.73 11.72
N PHE A 622 8.41 16.06 11.67
CA PHE A 622 9.64 16.51 12.34
C PHE A 622 10.11 17.88 11.84
N ARG A 623 9.95 18.18 10.55
CA ARG A 623 10.24 19.50 9.97
C ARG A 623 9.32 20.59 10.49
N SER A 624 8.06 20.25 10.80
CA SER A 624 7.12 21.18 11.43
C SER A 624 7.37 21.40 12.92
N GLN A 625 8.25 20.60 13.55
CA GLN A 625 8.58 20.72 14.98
C GLN A 625 9.87 21.53 15.21
N PRO A 626 9.88 22.48 16.17
CA PRO A 626 11.04 23.32 16.44
C PRO A 626 12.17 22.60 17.21
N GLY A 627 11.90 21.46 17.83
CA GLY A 627 12.88 20.74 18.65
C GLY A 627 14.00 20.12 17.81
N LYS A 628 15.25 20.20 18.28
CA LYS A 628 16.40 19.56 17.63
C LYS A 628 16.24 18.04 17.57
N THR A 629 15.99 17.41 18.72
CA THR A 629 15.76 15.96 18.82
C THR A 629 14.43 15.57 18.19
N LYS A 630 14.48 14.58 17.29
CA LYS A 630 13.33 14.00 16.61
C LYS A 630 13.08 12.61 17.19
N ARG A 631 11.92 12.42 17.84
CA ARG A 631 11.59 11.15 18.52
C ARG A 631 10.57 10.37 17.73
N LEU A 632 10.95 9.21 17.25
CA LEU A 632 10.05 8.22 16.65
C LEU A 632 9.79 7.11 17.66
N VAL A 633 8.52 6.77 17.88
CA VAL A 633 8.11 5.67 18.75
C VAL A 633 7.51 4.55 17.89
N VAL A 634 8.20 3.43 17.75
CA VAL A 634 7.64 2.23 17.10
C VAL A 634 6.90 1.43 18.16
N TYR A 635 5.58 1.40 18.06
CA TYR A 635 4.69 0.80 19.06
C TYR A 635 4.06 -0.48 18.51
N ALA A 636 4.52 -1.63 18.99
CA ALA A 636 3.98 -2.95 18.65
C ALA A 636 3.01 -3.43 19.75
N HIS A 637 1.71 -3.29 19.51
CA HIS A 637 0.62 -3.68 20.44
C HIS A 637 0.52 -5.19 20.73
N GLY A 638 1.38 -6.00 20.10
CA GLY A 638 1.32 -7.46 20.11
C GLY A 638 0.31 -8.00 19.10
N GLY A 639 0.69 -9.08 18.39
CA GLY A 639 -0.13 -9.72 17.35
C GLY A 639 -1.38 -10.45 17.86
N LEU A 640 -1.87 -10.04 19.02
CA LEU A 640 -2.96 -10.66 19.75
C LEU A 640 -4.29 -9.96 19.52
N ASN A 641 -4.26 -8.71 19.07
CA ASN A 641 -5.45 -7.93 18.75
C ASN A 641 -5.74 -7.93 17.25
N ASP A 642 -7.01 -7.91 16.88
CA ASP A 642 -7.42 -7.70 15.49
C ASP A 642 -7.06 -6.28 15.00
N GLN A 643 -7.14 -6.08 13.69
CA GLN A 643 -6.85 -4.78 13.08
C GLN A 643 -7.74 -3.67 13.66
N ALA A 644 -9.04 -3.93 13.86
CA ALA A 644 -10.01 -2.92 14.28
C ALA A 644 -9.67 -2.39 15.68
N ALA A 645 -9.46 -3.27 16.66
CA ALA A 645 -9.15 -2.89 18.02
C ALA A 645 -7.76 -2.22 18.13
N ALA A 646 -6.78 -2.65 17.32
CA ALA A 646 -5.48 -1.99 17.28
C ALA A 646 -5.53 -0.56 16.72
N ILE A 647 -6.37 -0.31 15.71
CA ILE A 647 -6.61 1.02 15.17
C ILE A 647 -7.40 1.89 16.17
N GLU A 648 -8.38 1.33 16.88
CA GLU A 648 -9.10 2.04 17.93
C GLU A 648 -8.17 2.48 19.08
N ARG A 649 -7.24 1.61 19.49
CA ARG A 649 -6.15 1.96 20.41
C ARG A 649 -5.32 3.13 19.90
N ALA A 650 -4.85 3.06 18.66
CA ALA A 650 -4.06 4.12 18.03
C ALA A 650 -4.83 5.46 18.02
N ARG A 651 -6.15 5.42 17.80
CA ARG A 651 -7.02 6.61 17.84
C ARG A 651 -7.09 7.26 19.21
N ALA A 652 -7.22 6.45 20.27
CA ALA A 652 -7.29 6.93 21.64
C ALA A 652 -5.95 7.50 22.12
N MET A 653 -4.84 6.79 21.88
CA MET A 653 -3.55 7.13 22.49
C MET A 653 -2.67 8.05 21.63
N GLY A 654 -2.84 8.08 20.31
CA GLY A 654 -1.92 8.75 19.38
C GLY A 654 -1.69 10.22 19.70
N ARG A 655 -2.74 10.93 20.14
CA ARG A 655 -2.68 12.37 20.51
C ARG A 655 -1.65 12.64 21.61
N PHE A 656 -1.49 11.73 22.57
CA PHE A 656 -0.57 11.92 23.69
C PHE A 656 0.89 11.82 23.26
N PHE A 657 1.21 10.96 22.29
CA PHE A 657 2.55 10.90 21.72
C PHE A 657 2.88 12.20 20.99
N LEU A 658 2.02 12.65 20.06
CA LEU A 658 2.27 13.88 19.31
C LEU A 658 2.32 15.11 20.22
N GLY A 659 1.41 15.21 21.20
CA GLY A 659 1.36 16.32 22.16
C GLY A 659 2.63 16.46 23.00
N ASN A 660 3.36 15.35 23.20
CA ASN A 660 4.62 15.32 23.94
C ASN A 660 5.87 15.29 23.05
N GLY A 661 5.74 15.55 21.75
CA GLY A 661 6.89 15.65 20.86
C GLY A 661 7.44 14.30 20.39
N CYS A 662 6.60 13.26 20.38
CA CYS A 662 6.93 11.92 19.91
C CYS A 662 6.03 11.56 18.71
N TYR A 663 6.61 11.16 17.58
CA TYR A 663 5.84 10.64 16.45
C TYR A 663 5.56 9.14 16.67
N PRO A 664 4.30 8.69 16.85
CA PRO A 664 4.02 7.27 17.00
C PRO A 664 3.88 6.58 15.64
N LEU A 665 4.48 5.40 15.51
CA LEU A 665 4.31 4.47 14.40
C LEU A 665 3.84 3.13 14.96
N PHE A 666 2.56 2.84 14.82
CA PHE A 666 1.92 1.65 15.36
C PHE A 666 2.09 0.46 14.42
N ILE A 667 2.50 -0.68 14.98
CA ILE A 667 2.59 -1.95 14.27
C ILE A 667 1.35 -2.77 14.59
N VAL A 668 0.58 -3.09 13.55
CA VAL A 668 -0.73 -3.75 13.63
C VAL A 668 -0.69 -5.06 12.84
N TRP A 669 -1.31 -6.11 13.36
CA TRP A 669 -1.47 -7.38 12.66
C TRP A 669 -2.90 -7.51 12.15
N LYS A 670 -3.09 -8.12 10.98
CA LYS A 670 -4.42 -8.27 10.35
C LYS A 670 -5.37 -9.11 11.20
N THR A 671 -4.89 -10.24 11.71
CA THR A 671 -5.68 -11.17 12.53
C THR A 671 -5.13 -11.23 13.95
N GLY A 672 -6.01 -11.13 14.94
CA GLY A 672 -5.66 -11.27 16.35
C GLY A 672 -5.46 -12.73 16.75
N VAL A 673 -4.26 -13.07 17.21
CA VAL A 673 -3.96 -14.42 17.72
C VAL A 673 -4.69 -14.72 19.04
N LEU A 674 -4.96 -13.70 19.87
CA LEU A 674 -5.66 -13.90 21.14
C LEU A 674 -7.11 -14.25 20.93
N GLU A 675 -7.77 -13.55 19.99
CA GLU A 675 -9.14 -13.87 19.56
C GLU A 675 -9.19 -15.31 19.07
N SER A 676 -8.29 -15.69 18.15
CA SER A 676 -8.22 -17.07 17.62
C SER A 676 -8.05 -18.13 18.72
N ILE A 677 -7.20 -17.87 19.71
CA ILE A 677 -6.99 -18.79 20.85
C ILE A 677 -8.21 -18.80 21.77
N THR A 678 -8.81 -17.64 22.05
CA THR A 678 -9.98 -17.49 22.93
C THR A 678 -11.22 -18.15 22.33
N ASP A 679 -11.43 -18.01 21.03
CA ASP A 679 -12.52 -18.64 20.29
C ASP A 679 -12.39 -20.16 20.31
N ILE A 680 -11.19 -20.70 20.08
CA ILE A 680 -10.96 -22.15 20.16
C ILE A 680 -11.27 -22.70 21.56
N ILE A 681 -10.84 -21.98 22.61
CA ILE A 681 -11.12 -22.36 23.99
C ILE A 681 -12.64 -22.31 24.25
N THR A 682 -13.33 -21.28 23.75
CA THR A 682 -14.77 -21.07 23.96
C THR A 682 -15.63 -22.08 23.18
N ASP A 683 -15.37 -22.29 21.89
CA ASP A 683 -16.12 -23.19 21.00
C ASP A 683 -16.06 -24.64 21.44
N ARG A 684 -14.90 -25.11 21.90
CA ARG A 684 -14.73 -26.48 22.39
C ARG A 684 -15.46 -26.71 23.70
N PHE A 685 -15.62 -25.67 24.52
CA PHE A 685 -16.42 -25.73 25.75
C PHE A 685 -17.92 -25.78 25.48
N GLN A 686 -18.43 -25.11 24.45
CA GLN A 686 -19.87 -25.17 24.09
C GLN A 686 -20.29 -26.58 23.63
N ARG A 687 -19.34 -27.43 23.21
CA ARG A 687 -19.61 -28.80 22.76
C ARG A 687 -19.66 -29.83 23.90
N GLU A 688 -19.27 -29.48 25.13
CA GLU A 688 -19.44 -30.38 26.29
C GLU A 688 -20.69 -29.99 27.11
N PRO A 689 -21.63 -30.92 27.36
CA PRO A 689 -22.81 -30.63 28.17
C PRO A 689 -22.40 -30.36 29.63
N ALA A 690 -22.98 -29.30 30.21
CA ALA A 690 -22.73 -28.87 31.58
C ALA A 690 -22.96 -30.02 32.58
N ARG A 691 -21.87 -30.50 33.19
CA ARG A 691 -21.95 -31.42 34.35
C ARG A 691 -22.25 -30.60 35.60
N ALA A 692 -23.37 -30.91 36.23
CA ALA A 692 -23.83 -30.29 37.47
C ALA A 692 -23.09 -30.83 38.72
N GLY A 693 -22.71 -29.91 39.62
CA GLY A 693 -22.67 -30.14 41.07
C GLY A 693 -21.32 -30.33 41.77
N GLY A 694 -21.03 -29.43 42.74
CA GLY A 694 -20.36 -29.75 44.02
C GLY A 694 -18.84 -29.56 44.16
N LEU A 695 -18.43 -28.80 45.19
CA LEU A 695 -17.08 -28.48 45.69
C LEU A 695 -16.22 -27.50 44.86
N ARG A 696 -16.15 -26.25 45.32
CA ARG A 696 -15.74 -25.06 44.53
C ARG A 696 -14.26 -24.68 44.61
N GLU A 697 -13.41 -25.34 45.41
CA GLU A 697 -11.98 -24.94 45.56
C GLU A 697 -10.96 -25.96 45.01
N ASN A 698 -11.27 -27.25 44.88
CA ASN A 698 -10.32 -28.27 44.38
C ASN A 698 -10.49 -28.66 42.89
N ILE A 699 -11.45 -28.05 42.19
CA ILE A 699 -11.76 -28.40 40.78
C ILE A 699 -11.08 -27.44 39.79
N GLN A 700 -10.71 -26.23 40.20
CA GLN A 700 -10.20 -25.19 39.30
C GLN A 700 -8.82 -25.56 38.73
N ASP A 701 -7.87 -26.01 39.56
CA ASP A 701 -6.56 -26.46 39.10
C ASP A 701 -6.62 -27.74 38.24
N GLY A 702 -7.57 -28.64 38.52
CA GLY A 702 -7.81 -29.85 37.73
C GLY A 702 -8.41 -29.55 36.35
N ALA A 703 -9.31 -28.56 36.27
CA ALA A 703 -9.90 -28.08 35.03
C ALA A 703 -8.87 -27.32 34.18
N ASP A 704 -8.02 -26.48 34.79
CA ASP A 704 -6.91 -25.80 34.12
C ASP A 704 -5.90 -26.81 33.54
N THR A 705 -5.53 -27.84 34.31
CA THR A 705 -4.60 -28.88 33.84
C THR A 705 -5.17 -29.67 32.65
N LEU A 706 -6.49 -29.93 32.67
CA LEU A 706 -7.20 -30.58 31.56
C LEU A 706 -7.27 -29.66 30.34
N LEU A 707 -7.46 -28.35 30.53
CA LEU A 707 -7.47 -27.34 29.47
C LEU A 707 -6.09 -27.19 28.82
N GLU A 708 -5.03 -27.09 29.63
CA GLU A 708 -3.65 -26.97 29.18
C GLU A 708 -3.23 -28.19 28.33
N ARG A 709 -3.57 -29.40 28.78
CA ARG A 709 -3.22 -30.65 28.09
C ARG A 709 -4.18 -31.02 26.95
N GLY A 710 -5.47 -30.72 27.07
CA GLY A 710 -6.54 -31.16 26.16
C GLY A 710 -6.90 -30.16 25.06
N ILE A 711 -6.74 -28.85 25.29
CA ILE A 711 -7.08 -27.80 24.33
C ILE A 711 -5.85 -26.95 23.96
N GLY A 712 -5.09 -26.50 24.96
CA GLY A 712 -3.93 -25.61 24.78
C GLY A 712 -2.86 -26.21 23.87
N ARG A 713 -2.35 -27.41 24.18
CA ARG A 713 -1.29 -28.06 23.39
C ARG A 713 -1.71 -28.57 21.99
N PRO A 714 -2.86 -29.23 21.79
CA PRO A 714 -3.21 -29.76 20.47
C PRO A 714 -3.78 -28.71 19.51
N PHE A 715 -4.40 -27.64 20.00
CA PHE A 715 -5.13 -26.69 19.13
C PHE A 715 -4.61 -25.24 19.20
N ALA A 716 -4.26 -24.72 20.38
CA ALA A 716 -3.78 -23.33 20.50
C ALA A 716 -2.27 -23.17 20.26
N ARG A 717 -1.45 -24.14 20.66
CA ARG A 717 0.02 -24.13 20.46
C ARG A 717 0.44 -24.02 18.98
N PRO A 718 -0.19 -24.70 18.01
CA PRO A 718 0.13 -24.51 16.60
C PRO A 718 -0.03 -23.05 16.14
N ILE A 719 -1.12 -22.38 16.54
CA ILE A 719 -1.39 -20.97 16.20
C ILE A 719 -0.36 -20.05 16.85
N TRP A 720 -0.03 -20.30 18.12
CA TRP A 720 1.04 -19.57 18.81
C TRP A 720 2.39 -19.75 18.13
N SER A 721 2.72 -20.97 17.69
CA SER A 721 3.98 -21.27 16.99
C SER A 721 4.03 -20.58 15.63
N GLU A 722 2.93 -20.63 14.87
CA GLU A 722 2.77 -19.94 13.59
C GLU A 722 2.95 -18.43 13.74
N MET A 723 2.40 -17.81 14.79
CA MET A 723 2.62 -16.39 15.08
C MET A 723 4.10 -16.06 15.30
N LYS A 724 4.83 -16.88 16.06
CA LYS A 724 6.27 -16.66 16.28
C LYS A 724 7.06 -16.78 14.98
N GLU A 725 6.74 -17.79 14.17
CA GLU A 725 7.32 -17.96 12.84
C GLU A 725 6.99 -16.78 11.93
N ASN A 726 5.77 -16.25 11.97
CA ASN A 726 5.37 -15.07 11.19
C ASN A 726 6.13 -13.81 11.60
N ALA A 727 6.37 -13.61 12.90
CA ALA A 727 7.19 -12.52 13.42
C ALA A 727 8.64 -12.64 12.93
N GLU A 728 9.23 -13.84 12.97
CA GLU A 728 10.56 -14.12 12.42
C GLU A 728 10.60 -13.89 10.91
N PHE A 729 9.67 -14.49 10.15
CA PHE A 729 9.58 -14.37 8.70
C PHE A 729 9.33 -12.95 8.23
N SER A 730 8.71 -12.09 9.04
CA SER A 730 8.54 -10.68 8.71
C SER A 730 9.88 -9.95 8.49
N ASN A 731 10.99 -10.47 9.03
CA ASN A 731 12.32 -9.88 8.90
C ASN A 731 13.17 -10.51 7.78
N LEU A 732 12.64 -11.51 7.07
CA LEU A 732 13.30 -12.01 5.86
C LEU A 732 13.36 -10.93 4.78
N PRO A 733 14.34 -10.99 3.85
CA PRO A 733 14.47 -10.00 2.79
C PRO A 733 13.14 -9.78 2.05
N THR A 734 12.80 -8.52 1.79
CA THR A 734 11.57 -8.05 1.12
C THR A 734 10.26 -8.19 1.92
N ARG A 735 10.31 -8.68 3.16
CA ARG A 735 9.12 -8.79 4.04
C ARG A 735 8.91 -7.51 4.86
N GLY A 736 7.86 -7.49 5.69
CA GLY A 736 7.37 -6.27 6.32
C GLY A 736 8.36 -5.60 7.26
N GLY A 737 9.04 -6.39 8.11
CA GLY A 737 10.08 -5.92 9.03
C GLY A 737 11.32 -5.43 8.28
N ASP A 738 11.75 -6.18 7.25
CA ASP A 738 12.85 -5.78 6.36
C ASP A 738 12.59 -4.43 5.65
N LYS A 739 11.38 -4.27 5.13
CA LYS A 739 10.96 -3.01 4.51
C LYS A 739 10.82 -1.88 5.55
N LEU A 740 10.34 -2.18 6.77
CA LEU A 740 10.19 -1.20 7.84
C LEU A 740 11.54 -0.65 8.23
N VAL A 741 12.52 -1.51 8.52
CA VAL A 741 13.88 -1.08 8.86
C VAL A 741 14.52 -0.33 7.69
N THR A 742 14.24 -0.71 6.44
CA THR A 742 14.69 0.07 5.26
C THR A 742 14.11 1.49 5.26
N ALA A 743 12.84 1.66 5.59
CA ALA A 743 12.23 2.98 5.70
C ALA A 743 12.83 3.80 6.86
N LEU A 744 13.06 3.16 8.00
CA LEU A 744 13.67 3.81 9.16
C LEU A 744 15.14 4.17 8.93
N GLN A 745 15.89 3.35 8.19
CA GLN A 745 17.24 3.66 7.72
C GLN A 745 17.26 4.94 6.88
N ASN A 746 16.27 5.12 6.01
CA ASN A 746 16.10 6.31 5.20
C ASN A 746 15.79 7.55 6.04
N LEU A 747 15.05 7.40 7.14
CA LEU A 747 14.77 8.48 8.08
C LEU A 747 15.99 8.82 8.95
N VAL A 748 16.74 7.81 9.41
CA VAL A 748 18.03 7.97 10.11
C VAL A 748 19.03 8.71 9.21
N ARG A 749 19.08 8.40 7.91
CA ARG A 749 19.90 9.17 6.98
C ARG A 749 19.50 10.64 6.95
N THR A 750 18.20 10.95 6.93
CA THR A 750 17.73 12.34 6.88
C THR A 750 18.13 13.14 8.12
N TRP A 751 17.99 12.56 9.31
CA TRP A 751 18.12 13.29 10.58
C TRP A 751 19.41 12.97 11.37
N GLY A 752 20.16 11.95 10.98
CA GLY A 752 21.42 11.55 11.63
C GLY A 752 21.24 11.28 13.12
N ASP A 753 22.14 11.86 13.92
CA ASP A 753 22.16 11.75 15.38
C ASP A 753 21.00 12.47 16.07
N ASP A 754 20.30 13.36 15.36
CA ASP A 754 19.13 14.07 15.90
C ASP A 754 17.90 13.15 16.00
N LEU A 755 17.90 11.99 15.32
CA LEU A 755 16.80 11.01 15.38
C LEU A 755 17.01 9.95 16.47
N GLU A 756 16.05 9.89 17.38
CA GLU A 756 15.92 8.87 18.41
C GLU A 756 14.75 7.93 18.08
N ILE A 757 15.03 6.63 18.01
CA ILE A 757 14.04 5.58 17.84
C ILE A 757 13.80 4.91 19.20
N HIS A 758 12.55 4.90 19.64
CA HIS A 758 12.12 4.25 20.87
C HIS A 758 11.18 3.10 20.51
N LEU A 759 11.40 1.94 21.10
CA LEU A 759 10.61 0.74 20.81
C LEU A 759 9.69 0.46 22.00
N VAL A 760 8.40 0.27 21.74
CA VAL A 760 7.41 -0.12 22.75
C VAL A 760 6.74 -1.42 22.29
N GLY A 761 6.84 -2.48 23.09
CA GLY A 761 6.30 -3.79 22.75
C GLY A 761 5.39 -4.32 23.84
N HIS A 762 4.12 -4.52 23.52
CA HIS A 762 3.18 -5.19 24.41
C HIS A 762 3.04 -6.67 24.03
N SER A 763 3.15 -7.57 25.01
CA SER A 763 2.90 -8.99 24.86
C SER A 763 3.74 -9.63 23.74
N ALA A 764 3.12 -10.25 22.73
CA ALA A 764 3.80 -10.82 21.57
C ALA A 764 4.54 -9.77 20.71
N GLY A 765 4.29 -8.47 20.92
CA GLY A 765 5.00 -7.38 20.25
C GLY A 765 6.48 -7.39 20.59
N ALA A 766 6.85 -7.90 21.76
CA ALA A 766 8.24 -8.13 22.15
C ALA A 766 8.96 -9.12 21.20
N ILE A 767 8.26 -10.13 20.68
CA ILE A 767 8.84 -11.13 19.78
C ILE A 767 9.17 -10.47 18.42
N PHE A 768 8.23 -9.69 17.89
CA PHE A 768 8.48 -8.90 16.66
C PHE A 768 9.65 -7.93 16.84
N LEU A 769 9.68 -7.18 17.96
CA LEU A 769 10.74 -6.22 18.23
C LEU A 769 12.11 -6.88 18.39
N GLY A 770 12.20 -8.06 19.00
CA GLY A 770 13.46 -8.80 19.12
C GLY A 770 14.12 -9.05 17.77
N HIS A 771 13.36 -9.53 16.79
CA HIS A 771 13.88 -9.72 15.44
C HIS A 771 14.18 -8.41 14.69
N VAL A 772 13.40 -7.35 14.93
CA VAL A 772 13.64 -6.02 14.34
C VAL A 772 14.93 -5.39 14.90
N ILE A 773 15.23 -5.59 16.19
CA ILE A 773 16.47 -5.10 16.82
C ILE A 773 17.70 -5.78 16.21
N ASP A 774 17.69 -7.11 16.04
CA ASP A 774 18.75 -7.83 15.32
C ASP A 774 18.98 -7.23 13.93
N LEU A 775 17.87 -6.92 13.23
CA LEU A 775 17.92 -6.33 11.89
C LEU A 775 18.48 -4.90 11.92
N PHE A 776 18.11 -4.06 12.90
CA PHE A 776 18.73 -2.75 13.10
C PHE A 776 20.24 -2.86 13.32
N ALA A 777 20.68 -3.76 14.18
CA ALA A 777 22.10 -3.97 14.46
C ALA A 777 22.85 -4.45 13.22
N SER A 778 22.29 -5.42 12.47
CA SER A 778 22.87 -5.92 11.22
C SER A 778 23.03 -4.84 10.14
N ARG A 779 22.27 -3.73 10.25
CA ARG A 779 22.31 -2.58 9.32
C ARG A 779 23.01 -1.35 9.91
N GLY A 780 23.66 -1.47 11.07
CA GLY A 780 24.40 -0.38 11.69
C GLY A 780 23.53 0.76 12.25
N LEU A 781 22.28 0.47 12.61
CA LEU A 781 21.31 1.45 13.13
C LEU A 781 21.10 1.38 14.64
N GLU A 782 21.85 0.53 15.33
CA GLU A 782 21.71 0.27 16.76
C GLU A 782 21.86 1.54 17.61
N THR A 783 22.74 2.46 17.21
CA THR A 783 22.99 3.72 17.93
C THR A 783 21.80 4.68 17.96
N ASN A 784 20.88 4.56 16.99
CA ASN A 784 19.66 5.36 16.94
C ASN A 784 18.55 4.79 17.83
N VAL A 785 18.62 3.51 18.22
CA VAL A 785 17.63 2.89 19.10
C VAL A 785 17.96 3.22 20.56
N ARG A 786 17.23 4.17 21.14
CA ARG A 786 17.55 4.75 22.45
C ARG A 786 17.00 3.98 23.64
N SER A 787 15.82 3.38 23.51
CA SER A 787 15.17 2.66 24.61
C SER A 787 14.21 1.59 24.12
N LEU A 788 14.08 0.53 24.93
CA LEU A 788 13.11 -0.54 24.73
C LEU A 788 12.17 -0.60 25.95
N HIS A 789 10.87 -0.45 25.72
CA HIS A 789 9.83 -0.53 26.75
C HIS A 789 8.97 -1.76 26.45
N LEU A 790 8.92 -2.72 27.37
CA LEU A 790 8.14 -3.94 27.20
C LEU A 790 7.04 -4.02 28.25
N TYR A 791 5.81 -4.21 27.79
CA TYR A 791 4.64 -4.44 28.63
C TYR A 791 4.25 -5.90 28.57
N ALA A 792 4.21 -6.58 29.72
CA ALA A 792 3.88 -8.01 29.83
C ALA A 792 4.45 -8.88 28.69
N PRO A 793 5.76 -8.84 28.39
CA PRO A 793 6.33 -9.46 27.20
C PRO A 793 6.12 -10.98 27.18
N ALA A 794 5.41 -11.46 26.15
CA ALA A 794 5.03 -12.86 25.99
C ALA A 794 6.09 -13.70 25.27
N CYS A 795 7.38 -13.37 25.45
CA CYS A 795 8.50 -14.10 24.86
C CYS A 795 9.23 -14.94 25.93
N THR A 796 9.87 -16.03 25.53
CA THR A 796 10.64 -16.85 26.47
C THR A 796 11.91 -16.14 26.92
N VAL A 797 12.44 -16.48 28.10
CA VAL A 797 13.75 -15.97 28.54
C VAL A 797 14.88 -16.36 27.58
N GLN A 798 14.77 -17.50 26.91
CA GLN A 798 15.71 -17.92 25.87
C GLN A 798 15.68 -16.97 24.67
N PHE A 799 14.48 -16.57 24.23
CA PHE A 799 14.31 -15.57 23.18
C PHE A 799 14.93 -14.24 23.60
N ALA A 800 14.65 -13.77 24.82
CA ALA A 800 15.21 -12.52 25.34
C ALA A 800 16.75 -12.54 25.39
N ASN A 801 17.35 -13.64 25.82
CA ASN A 801 18.81 -13.83 25.81
C ASN A 801 19.40 -13.84 24.39
N ARG A 802 18.63 -14.24 23.38
CA ARG A 802 19.08 -14.29 21.99
C ARG A 802 18.97 -12.94 21.30
N HIS A 803 17.91 -12.19 21.55
CA HIS A 803 17.54 -11.00 20.76
C HIS A 803 17.66 -9.67 21.50
N PHE A 804 17.72 -9.67 22.85
CA PHE A 804 17.85 -8.43 23.63
C PHE A 804 19.21 -8.35 24.33
N ALA A 805 19.64 -9.44 24.97
CA ALA A 805 20.89 -9.47 25.74
C ALA A 805 22.17 -9.11 24.95
N PRO A 806 22.31 -9.44 23.64
CA PRO A 806 23.51 -9.07 22.88
C PRO A 806 23.71 -7.56 22.69
N HIS A 807 22.65 -6.76 22.87
CA HIS A 807 22.66 -5.32 22.63
C HIS A 807 22.95 -4.54 23.91
N GLU A 808 24.24 -4.43 24.27
CA GLU A 808 24.68 -3.88 25.57
C GLU A 808 24.16 -2.48 25.90
N THR A 809 24.06 -1.60 24.90
CA THR A 809 23.53 -0.24 25.11
C THR A 809 22.01 -0.27 25.30
N LEU A 810 21.31 -1.11 24.53
CA LEU A 810 19.86 -1.20 24.57
C LEU A 810 19.37 -1.88 25.85
N ILE A 811 20.06 -2.94 26.31
CA ILE A 811 19.68 -3.64 27.55
C ILE A 811 19.80 -2.73 28.78
N GLN A 812 20.72 -1.76 28.77
CA GLN A 812 20.83 -0.75 29.83
C GLN A 812 19.64 0.22 29.87
N ASN A 813 18.92 0.35 28.74
CA ASN A 813 17.73 1.19 28.57
C ASN A 813 16.48 0.34 28.30
N LEU A 814 16.48 -0.90 28.80
CA LEU A 814 15.30 -1.77 28.83
C LEU A 814 14.44 -1.42 30.04
N TYR A 815 13.15 -1.19 29.80
CA TYR A 815 12.14 -0.99 30.83
C TYR A 815 11.08 -2.08 30.73
N LEU A 816 10.75 -2.71 31.86
CA LEU A 816 9.75 -3.76 31.97
C LEU A 816 8.61 -3.30 32.87
N ASP A 817 7.39 -3.29 32.35
CA ASP A 817 6.17 -3.15 33.14
C ASP A 817 5.43 -4.52 33.07
N ILE A 818 5.34 -5.21 34.22
CA ILE A 818 4.82 -6.58 34.33
C ILE A 818 3.82 -6.71 35.48
N LEU A 819 2.95 -7.71 35.46
CA LEU A 819 2.04 -7.97 36.58
C LEU A 819 2.74 -8.72 37.71
N SER A 820 2.24 -8.54 38.94
CA SER A 820 2.62 -9.42 40.05
C SER A 820 2.08 -10.83 39.85
N ASP A 821 2.76 -11.83 40.41
CA ASP A 821 2.34 -13.23 40.33
C ASP A 821 0.90 -13.45 40.86
N ARG A 822 0.51 -12.68 41.90
CA ARG A 822 -0.88 -12.64 42.39
C ARG A 822 -1.84 -12.16 41.29
N ASN A 823 -1.57 -11.00 40.70
CA ASN A 823 -2.44 -10.42 39.68
C ASN A 823 -2.51 -11.29 38.40
N GLU A 824 -1.41 -11.95 38.01
CA GLU A 824 -1.39 -12.91 36.89
C GLU A 824 -2.27 -14.15 37.16
N ARG A 825 -2.31 -14.63 38.41
CA ARG A 825 -3.18 -15.76 38.82
C ARG A 825 -4.63 -15.36 39.04
N ASP A 826 -4.87 -14.10 39.38
CA ASP A 826 -6.22 -13.54 39.55
C ASP A 826 -6.83 -13.08 38.22
N ASP A 827 -6.05 -13.00 37.13
CA ASP A 827 -6.51 -12.70 35.77
C ASP A 827 -7.22 -13.89 35.10
N SER A 828 -7.86 -13.68 33.96
CA SER A 828 -8.54 -14.75 33.24
C SER A 828 -8.64 -14.48 31.75
N ILE A 829 -8.49 -15.52 30.93
CA ILE A 829 -8.69 -15.44 29.47
C ILE A 829 -9.72 -16.46 29.03
N GLY A 830 -10.87 -15.97 28.55
CA GLY A 830 -12.04 -16.80 28.31
C GLY A 830 -12.46 -17.53 29.58
N ARG A 831 -12.31 -18.87 29.60
CA ARG A 831 -12.56 -19.71 30.78
C ARG A 831 -11.28 -20.20 31.49
N TYR A 832 -10.09 -19.83 30.99
CA TYR A 832 -8.83 -20.14 31.67
C TYR A 832 -8.67 -19.20 32.86
N GLY A 833 -8.51 -19.75 34.06
CA GLY A 833 -8.58 -19.00 35.32
C GLY A 833 -7.30 -18.23 35.70
N LYS A 834 -6.41 -17.98 34.74
CA LYS A 834 -5.14 -17.27 34.90
C LYS A 834 -4.89 -16.40 33.66
N SER A 835 -3.83 -15.61 33.68
CA SER A 835 -3.45 -14.73 32.57
C SER A 835 -2.97 -15.44 31.31
N LEU A 836 -2.77 -14.65 30.25
CA LEU A 836 -2.18 -15.12 28.99
C LEU A 836 -0.80 -15.70 29.19
N LEU A 837 0.03 -15.05 30.00
CA LEU A 837 1.41 -15.48 30.18
C LEU A 837 1.47 -16.84 30.88
N TYR A 838 0.54 -17.13 31.78
CA TYR A 838 0.37 -18.46 32.36
C TYR A 838 -0.08 -19.49 31.32
N LEU A 839 -1.02 -19.16 30.45
CA LEU A 839 -1.43 -20.07 29.37
C LEU A 839 -0.27 -20.36 28.42
N VAL A 840 0.49 -19.32 28.03
CA VAL A 840 1.67 -19.45 27.17
C VAL A 840 2.72 -20.33 27.84
N SER A 841 3.06 -20.04 29.09
CA SER A 841 4.03 -20.78 29.90
C SER A 841 3.64 -22.25 30.05
N ASN A 842 2.38 -22.52 30.40
CA ASN A 842 1.93 -23.86 30.78
C ASN A 842 1.53 -24.73 29.58
N ALA A 843 1.10 -24.14 28.45
CA ALA A 843 0.49 -24.92 27.38
C ALA A 843 0.96 -24.59 25.95
N LEU A 844 1.40 -23.36 25.68
CA LEU A 844 1.67 -22.94 24.28
C LEU A 844 3.16 -23.05 23.89
N GLU A 845 4.06 -23.12 24.86
CA GLU A 845 5.48 -23.35 24.62
C GLU A 845 5.85 -24.83 24.46
N GLY A 846 7.08 -25.10 24.01
CA GLY A 846 7.58 -26.47 23.82
C GLY A 846 7.58 -27.28 25.11
N ASP A 847 8.21 -26.73 26.16
CA ASP A 847 8.22 -27.30 27.50
C ASP A 847 7.04 -26.77 28.32
N LEU A 848 6.57 -27.56 29.29
CA LEU A 848 5.56 -27.11 30.26
C LEU A 848 6.19 -26.08 31.21
N ARG A 849 5.39 -25.14 31.71
CA ARG A 849 5.85 -24.11 32.65
C ARG A 849 7.16 -23.46 32.16
N MET A 850 7.17 -23.02 30.90
CA MET A 850 8.30 -22.33 30.29
C MET A 850 8.46 -20.94 30.91
N PRO A 851 9.67 -20.51 31.32
CA PRO A 851 9.86 -19.16 31.84
C PRO A 851 9.61 -18.10 30.76
N ILE A 852 8.56 -17.30 30.96
CA ILE A 852 8.17 -16.19 30.08
C ILE A 852 8.64 -14.88 30.69
N LEU A 853 9.31 -14.04 29.87
CA LEU A 853 9.96 -12.80 30.31
C LEU A 853 9.02 -11.88 31.11
N GLY A 854 7.74 -11.82 30.73
CA GLY A 854 6.74 -10.99 31.40
C GLY A 854 6.27 -11.49 32.76
N GLN A 855 6.63 -12.71 33.20
CA GLN A 855 6.23 -13.22 34.52
C GLN A 855 7.21 -12.78 35.61
N ALA A 856 6.70 -12.20 36.69
CA ALA A 856 7.51 -11.78 37.85
C ALA A 856 8.39 -12.90 38.43
N ASN A 857 7.92 -14.16 38.37
CA ASN A 857 8.65 -15.34 38.85
C ASN A 857 9.99 -15.57 38.13
N VAL A 858 10.19 -15.02 36.94
CA VAL A 858 11.49 -15.09 36.23
C VAL A 858 12.59 -14.37 37.04
N LEU A 859 12.21 -13.33 37.78
CA LEU A 859 13.12 -12.52 38.59
C LEU A 859 13.39 -13.11 39.98
N ASP A 860 12.55 -14.06 40.45
CA ASP A 860 12.66 -14.66 41.78
C ASP A 860 13.63 -15.85 41.78
N PRO A 861 14.85 -15.74 42.36
CA PRO A 861 15.80 -16.83 42.42
C PRO A 861 15.29 -18.06 43.17
N GLU A 862 14.32 -17.89 44.08
CA GLU A 862 13.77 -18.97 44.91
C GLU A 862 12.60 -19.71 44.27
N TYR A 863 12.03 -19.19 43.17
CA TYR A 863 10.93 -19.83 42.47
C TYR A 863 11.39 -21.09 41.73
N LYS A 864 10.86 -22.25 42.14
CA LYS A 864 11.21 -23.59 41.61
C LYS A 864 10.09 -24.24 40.78
N GLY A 865 9.04 -23.50 40.43
CA GLY A 865 7.85 -24.02 39.73
C GLY A 865 8.02 -24.24 38.22
N TRP A 866 9.24 -24.24 37.69
CA TRP A 866 9.50 -24.39 36.25
C TRP A 866 9.74 -25.87 35.88
N ASP A 867 9.10 -26.33 34.79
CA ASP A 867 9.19 -27.72 34.31
C ASP A 867 10.03 -27.77 33.02
N GLY A 868 11.34 -27.58 33.13
CA GLY A 868 12.21 -27.42 31.97
C GLY A 868 13.29 -28.49 31.81
N SER A 869 13.75 -28.65 30.57
CA SER A 869 15.04 -29.29 30.26
C SER A 869 16.21 -28.55 30.94
N SER A 870 17.40 -29.16 31.00
CA SER A 870 18.61 -28.49 31.54
C SER A 870 18.91 -27.14 30.87
N SER A 871 18.57 -27.00 29.57
CA SER A 871 18.69 -25.74 28.83
C SER A 871 17.78 -24.61 29.33
N THR A 872 16.62 -24.93 29.91
CA THR A 872 15.69 -23.92 30.45
C THR A 872 16.25 -23.26 31.72
N GLY A 873 16.87 -24.06 32.59
CA GLY A 873 17.56 -23.55 33.78
C GLY A 873 18.76 -22.66 33.43
N GLU A 874 19.55 -23.06 32.42
CA GLU A 874 20.68 -22.27 31.93
C GLU A 874 20.22 -20.93 31.34
N ALA A 875 19.18 -20.93 30.49
CA ALA A 875 18.63 -19.71 29.91
C ALA A 875 18.11 -18.75 31.00
N LEU A 876 17.41 -19.27 32.01
CA LEU A 876 16.93 -18.46 33.13
C LEU A 876 18.08 -17.86 33.94
N GLY A 877 19.11 -18.66 34.25
CA GLY A 877 20.32 -18.19 34.93
C GLY A 877 21.03 -17.08 34.16
N LYS A 878 21.20 -17.25 32.84
CA LYS A 878 21.81 -16.26 31.95
C LYS A 878 21.01 -14.95 31.89
N TRP A 879 19.68 -15.04 31.86
CA TRP A 879 18.83 -13.85 31.87
C TRP A 879 18.98 -13.06 33.18
N ARG A 880 18.94 -13.74 34.33
CA ARG A 880 19.13 -13.11 35.64
C ARG A 880 20.48 -12.42 35.76
N GLN A 881 21.53 -13.07 35.27
CA GLN A 881 22.87 -12.46 35.20
C GLN A 881 22.87 -11.21 34.31
N THR A 882 22.21 -11.27 33.15
CA THR A 882 22.07 -10.13 32.22
C THR A 882 21.38 -8.96 32.91
N VAL A 883 20.25 -9.20 33.59
CA VAL A 883 19.50 -8.19 34.35
C VAL A 883 20.37 -7.56 35.45
N GLN A 884 21.16 -8.38 36.15
CA GLN A 884 22.06 -7.92 37.20
C GLN A 884 23.18 -7.03 36.64
N LEU A 885 23.84 -7.47 35.56
CA LEU A 885 24.92 -6.73 34.91
C LEU A 885 24.44 -5.42 34.29
N ALA A 886 23.27 -5.41 33.66
CA ALA A 886 22.64 -4.20 33.13
C ALA A 886 22.15 -3.24 34.23
N GLY A 887 22.00 -3.73 35.48
CA GLY A 887 21.61 -2.92 36.62
C GLY A 887 20.14 -2.51 36.65
N LEU A 888 19.26 -3.24 35.95
CA LEU A 888 17.84 -2.85 35.77
C LEU A 888 17.10 -2.65 37.11
N ALA A 889 17.30 -3.57 38.06
CA ALA A 889 16.69 -3.48 39.38
C ALA A 889 17.21 -2.26 40.17
N ARG A 890 18.53 -2.01 40.15
CA ARG A 890 19.16 -0.86 40.80
C ARG A 890 18.65 0.47 40.23
N ARG A 891 18.37 0.50 38.93
CA ARG A 891 17.88 1.68 38.18
C ARG A 891 16.36 1.82 38.20
N LYS A 892 15.63 0.95 38.90
CA LYS A 892 14.14 0.92 38.95
C LYS A 892 13.51 0.87 37.56
N GLN A 893 14.07 0.03 36.69
CA GLN A 893 13.59 -0.16 35.31
C GLN A 893 12.64 -1.36 35.18
N ILE A 894 12.37 -2.06 36.27
CA ILE A 894 11.38 -3.13 36.34
C ILE A 894 10.28 -2.67 37.30
N ASP A 895 9.09 -2.47 36.77
CA ASP A 895 7.88 -2.11 37.50
C ASP A 895 6.96 -3.33 37.57
N ILE A 896 6.76 -3.84 38.79
CA ILE A 896 5.82 -4.93 39.06
C ILE A 896 4.51 -4.31 39.53
N LEU A 897 3.46 -4.46 38.72
CA LEU A 897 2.13 -3.95 38.99
C LEU A 897 1.40 -4.86 39.99
N ASP A 898 1.48 -4.49 41.26
CA ASP A 898 0.85 -5.19 42.39
C ASP A 898 -0.26 -4.37 43.06
N THR A 899 -1.14 -3.76 42.27
CA THR A 899 -2.30 -3.00 42.74
C THR A 899 -3.59 -3.80 42.57
N ALA A 900 -4.67 -3.39 43.25
CA ALA A 900 -5.99 -3.98 43.05
C ALA A 900 -6.71 -3.43 41.79
N THR A 901 -6.40 -2.19 41.42
CA THR A 901 -6.94 -1.50 40.24
C THR A 901 -5.86 -0.62 39.60
N VAL A 902 -6.07 -0.26 38.33
CA VAL A 902 -5.26 0.72 37.59
C VAL A 902 -6.12 1.78 36.96
N PHE A 903 -5.58 2.97 36.75
CA PHE A 903 -6.33 4.09 36.18
C PHE A 903 -6.37 3.99 34.66
N SER A 904 -7.58 4.00 34.10
CA SER A 904 -7.82 4.19 32.66
C SER A 904 -8.26 5.60 32.32
N TYR A 905 -8.73 6.34 33.32
CA TYR A 905 -9.00 7.76 33.23
C TYR A 905 -8.73 8.47 34.55
N ARG A 906 -8.07 9.62 34.46
CA ARG A 906 -7.88 10.57 35.56
C ARG A 906 -8.53 11.90 35.19
N SER A 907 -9.41 12.38 36.07
CA SER A 907 -10.04 13.68 35.95
C SER A 907 -9.13 14.77 36.50
N ASP A 908 -9.11 15.92 35.84
CA ASP A 908 -8.43 17.13 36.33
C ASP A 908 -9.19 17.82 37.49
N THR A 909 -10.36 17.30 37.88
CA THR A 909 -11.17 17.85 38.98
C THR A 909 -10.61 17.45 40.36
N PRO A 910 -10.50 18.38 41.33
CA PRO A 910 -9.95 18.11 42.66
C PRO A 910 -10.68 17.04 43.48
N ASP A 911 -11.88 16.64 43.09
CA ASP A 911 -12.74 15.74 43.86
C ASP A 911 -12.46 14.25 43.61
N ASN A 912 -11.62 13.88 42.62
CA ASN A 912 -11.26 12.50 42.24
C ASN A 912 -12.45 11.53 42.02
N ARG A 913 -13.70 12.01 42.07
CA ARG A 913 -14.94 11.20 42.04
C ARG A 913 -15.27 10.66 40.64
N SER A 914 -14.61 11.18 39.62
CA SER A 914 -14.79 10.86 38.20
C SER A 914 -13.66 9.99 37.61
N ASN A 915 -12.64 9.61 38.39
CA ASN A 915 -11.59 8.70 37.92
C ASN A 915 -12.17 7.33 37.57
N VAL A 916 -11.74 6.75 36.45
CA VAL A 916 -12.15 5.39 36.05
C VAL A 916 -10.97 4.46 36.25
N THR A 917 -11.23 3.39 36.99
CA THR A 917 -10.24 2.33 37.23
C THR A 917 -10.70 1.01 36.62
N ILE A 918 -9.75 0.22 36.14
CA ILE A 918 -9.96 -1.12 35.61
C ILE A 918 -9.15 -2.14 36.44
N LYS A 919 -9.52 -3.42 36.33
CA LYS A 919 -8.75 -4.50 36.97
C LYS A 919 -7.38 -4.62 36.27
N PRO A 920 -6.29 -4.87 37.01
CA PRO A 920 -5.01 -5.22 36.40
C PRO A 920 -5.14 -6.60 35.72
N THR A 921 -5.02 -6.61 34.40
CA THR A 921 -5.07 -7.81 33.55
C THR A 921 -3.93 -7.76 32.55
N HIS A 922 -3.64 -8.87 31.87
CA HIS A 922 -2.60 -8.93 30.85
C HIS A 922 -2.73 -7.81 29.82
N GLY A 923 -3.96 -7.47 29.40
CA GLY A 923 -4.22 -6.43 28.40
C GLY A 923 -4.21 -4.98 28.93
N CYS A 924 -4.16 -4.76 30.25
CA CYS A 924 -4.44 -3.44 30.83
C CYS A 924 -3.38 -2.37 30.59
N PHE A 925 -2.16 -2.74 30.17
CA PHE A 925 -1.03 -1.81 30.08
C PHE A 925 -1.25 -0.68 29.06
N ASP A 926 -1.88 -1.00 27.93
CA ASP A 926 -2.22 0.00 26.89
C ASP A 926 -3.32 0.98 27.35
N ASN A 927 -4.11 0.59 28.36
CA ASN A 927 -5.17 1.40 28.97
C ASN A 927 -4.72 2.05 30.28
N ASN A 928 -3.49 1.85 30.72
CA ASN A 928 -3.02 2.33 32.01
C ASN A 928 -2.35 3.69 31.83
N VAL A 929 -3.05 4.75 32.25
CA VAL A 929 -2.56 6.14 32.09
C VAL A 929 -1.23 6.37 32.81
N ASP A 930 -0.97 5.67 33.91
CA ASP A 930 0.25 5.80 34.68
C ASP A 930 1.44 5.13 33.96
N VAL A 931 1.22 3.97 33.35
CA VAL A 931 2.23 3.25 32.54
C VAL A 931 2.60 4.07 31.30
N VAL A 932 1.60 4.49 30.52
CA VAL A 932 1.84 5.28 29.30
C VAL A 932 2.48 6.63 29.62
N SER A 933 2.04 7.30 30.70
CA SER A 933 2.68 8.53 31.18
C SER A 933 4.15 8.32 31.52
N ARG A 934 4.47 7.25 32.25
CA ARG A 934 5.85 6.93 32.64
C ARG A 934 6.72 6.61 31.43
N THR A 935 6.20 5.86 30.45
CA THR A 935 6.90 5.60 29.20
C THR A 935 7.19 6.88 28.43
N LEU A 936 6.20 7.76 28.27
CA LEU A 936 6.43 9.06 27.63
C LEU A 936 7.47 9.89 28.38
N LYS A 937 7.40 9.96 29.73
CA LYS A 937 8.42 10.66 30.54
C LYS A 937 9.83 10.11 30.33
N ARG A 938 9.98 8.77 30.26
CA ARG A 938 11.27 8.11 29.96
C ARG A 938 11.77 8.49 28.57
N ILE A 939 10.89 8.52 27.56
CA ILE A 939 11.23 8.84 26.17
C ILE A 939 11.61 10.32 26.01
N THR A 940 10.86 11.23 26.64
CA THR A 940 11.10 12.68 26.53
C THR A 940 12.20 13.18 27.46
N GLY A 941 12.68 12.35 28.40
CA GLY A 941 13.59 12.76 29.46
C GLY A 941 12.94 13.69 30.48
N THR A 942 11.61 13.67 30.60
CA THR A 942 10.88 14.48 31.59
C THR A 942 11.08 13.90 32.99
N GLU A 943 11.53 14.74 33.93
CA GLU A 943 11.73 14.33 35.31
C GLU A 943 10.46 13.70 35.91
N PRO A 944 10.55 12.66 36.76
CA PRO A 944 9.37 11.94 37.26
C PRO A 944 8.30 12.84 37.90
N LYS A 945 8.73 13.91 38.57
CA LYS A 945 7.86 14.89 39.26
C LYS A 945 7.30 15.98 38.33
N GLN A 946 7.84 16.13 37.13
CA GLN A 946 7.38 17.12 36.17
C GLN A 946 6.20 16.55 35.35
N GLU A 947 5.25 17.40 35.02
CA GLU A 947 4.13 17.02 34.16
C GLU A 947 4.56 16.96 32.69
N LEU A 948 3.91 16.05 31.96
CA LEU A 948 4.03 15.98 30.51
C LEU A 948 3.40 17.22 29.88
N LYS A 949 3.88 17.64 28.71
CA LYS A 949 3.33 18.79 27.98
C LYS A 949 1.85 18.58 27.67
N LEU A 950 1.48 17.34 27.35
CA LEU A 950 0.09 16.88 27.33
C LEU A 950 -0.02 15.70 28.29
N PRO A 951 -0.67 15.84 29.46
CA PRO A 951 -0.92 14.74 30.37
C PRO A 951 -1.67 13.59 29.69
N VAL A 952 -1.35 12.35 30.05
CA VAL A 952 -2.15 11.18 29.63
C VAL A 952 -3.27 11.03 30.64
N ASP A 953 -4.46 11.46 30.26
CA ASP A 953 -5.62 11.59 31.14
C ASP A 953 -6.71 10.56 30.82
N ASP A 954 -6.90 10.20 29.55
CA ASP A 954 -7.95 9.31 29.08
C ASP A 954 -7.47 8.27 28.07
N LEU A 955 -7.49 7.00 28.48
CA LEU A 955 -7.24 5.82 27.65
C LEU A 955 -8.41 4.82 27.73
N ARG A 956 -9.62 5.32 28.03
CA ARG A 956 -10.86 4.52 27.99
C ARG A 956 -11.24 4.24 26.52
N GLY A 957 -12.10 3.24 26.30
CA GLY A 957 -12.87 3.14 25.06
C GLY A 957 -12.59 1.97 24.13
N PHE A 958 -11.96 0.91 24.61
CA PHE A 958 -11.92 -0.38 23.92
C PHE A 958 -11.84 -1.51 24.94
#